data_AF-A0A126RHN5-F1
#
_entry.id   AF-A0A126RHN5-F1
#
_cell.length_a   1.000
_cell.length_b   1.000
_cell.length_c   1.000
_cell.angle_alpha   90.00
_cell.angle_beta   90.00
_cell.angle_gamma   90.00
#
_symmetry.space_group_name_H-M   'P 1'
#
loop_
_entity.id
_entity.type
_entity.pdbx_description
1 polymer ?
#
loop_
_entity_poly.entity_id
_entity_poly.type
_entity_poly.pdbx_seq_one_letter_code
_entity_poly.pdbx_strand_id
1 'polypeptide(L)'
;MSNSSLAFAFDPPSPPLVVTAAKAMASHLAAGSAISRSDINRIMTDHFGGTDALGAWSVRHAHAALELAQVQQLQASDQIQLTSSIGEAEQFFCGLDARVPTQTNRSDEQIEWQQFATPPRLAWLAARACGLMPNELVLEPSAGTGMLAVWAAKAGVRLVLNEISPLRRDCLTVAFPAARVTGHDAELIDELLDAAVVPSAVLMNPPYSHGVERGHDGRTGTRHFRSAWNRLAPGGRLVAIMPEWFDCGRLLAGVKGPVALRLNAAVERAFIKSGTGITTRLLVLDKVASSGEPVAIHTNDFRQLVELVDALPARGSLDAVPEHLSLPARAPFRLVTVPRRPLPTPARITPPASAIASLTYQSLETPALLAPQIGHYLPYRPSRIVIDGAAEHPTPLVESVAMGSIAAPKPDAVPQLPDGLIAKGLLSAAQAETLIYAASAHARDLPGRFEPEDKGCSLKASAEGQVYRQGYFLGDGTGAGKGRQVASVILDRWVRGERRHIWISKNEALLEDARRDWAALGGLPIDIQPLASWKLGTPIAMRDGILFITYPTLRSGRNDATRLDQILAWAGDDFDGVIVFDEAHAMANAAGGEGSRGKVKGSEQGIAGVRLQNLLPRARVLYASATGASDVNNLAYATRLGLWGPETAFANRETFVADIRDGGIAAMELVARDLKSLGLYTARALSFAGVEYEILEHCLTEDQITVYDAYAGAWGILCAARHKTAYREEAVMRRNAA
;
A
#
# COMPACT_ATOMS: atom_id res chain seq x y z
N MET A 1 -44.33 -34.51 -32.56
CA MET A 1 -43.09 -35.33 -32.68
C MET A 1 -41.94 -34.43 -32.24
N SER A 2 -41.02 -34.78 -31.35
CA SER A 2 -40.66 -36.04 -30.71
C SER A 2 -39.78 -35.71 -29.49
N ASN A 3 -40.08 -36.38 -28.37
CA ASN A 3 -39.18 -36.84 -27.30
C ASN A 3 -38.20 -35.86 -26.63
N SER A 4 -38.59 -35.32 -25.46
CA SER A 4 -37.64 -35.13 -24.35
C SER A 4 -37.97 -36.17 -23.27
N SER A 5 -37.10 -37.17 -23.17
CA SER A 5 -37.13 -38.24 -22.18
C SER A 5 -37.13 -37.68 -20.75
N LEU A 6 -38.06 -38.15 -19.91
CA LEU A 6 -38.12 -37.90 -18.45
C LEU A 6 -36.96 -38.57 -17.67
N ALA A 7 -36.01 -39.23 -18.35
CA ALA A 7 -34.91 -39.97 -17.72
C ALA A 7 -33.64 -39.14 -17.41
N PHE A 8 -33.64 -37.84 -17.73
CA PHE A 8 -32.54 -36.90 -17.40
C PHE A 8 -33.05 -35.64 -16.69
N ALA A 9 -34.12 -35.75 -15.89
CA ALA A 9 -34.44 -34.70 -14.92
C ALA A 9 -33.39 -34.78 -13.81
N PHE A 10 -32.26 -34.09 -13.98
CA PHE A 10 -31.38 -33.79 -12.88
C PHE A 10 -32.17 -32.98 -11.85
N ASP A 11 -32.06 -33.35 -10.57
CA ASP A 11 -32.58 -32.51 -9.50
C ASP A 11 -32.06 -31.08 -9.69
N PRO A 12 -32.88 -30.04 -9.41
CA PRO A 12 -32.41 -28.67 -9.50
C PRO A 12 -31.11 -28.55 -8.70
N PRO A 13 -30.06 -27.92 -9.26
CA PRO A 13 -28.76 -27.86 -8.61
C PRO A 13 -28.93 -27.26 -7.21
N SER A 14 -28.37 -27.95 -6.21
CA SER A 14 -28.37 -27.43 -4.85
C SER A 14 -27.74 -26.04 -4.83
N PRO A 15 -28.31 -25.07 -4.09
CA PRO A 15 -27.74 -23.74 -4.01
C PRO A 15 -26.28 -23.80 -3.54
N PRO A 16 -25.38 -22.94 -4.05
CA PRO A 16 -23.99 -22.92 -3.62
C PRO A 16 -23.89 -22.85 -2.09
N LEU A 17 -22.96 -23.58 -1.48
CA LEU A 17 -22.83 -23.67 -0.02
C LEU A 17 -22.59 -22.30 0.64
N VAL A 18 -21.95 -21.37 -0.07
CA VAL A 18 -21.82 -19.97 0.37
C VAL A 18 -23.18 -19.28 0.51
N VAL A 19 -24.13 -19.56 -0.40
CA VAL A 19 -25.47 -18.97 -0.38
C VAL A 19 -26.31 -19.53 0.76
N THR A 20 -26.19 -20.83 1.07
CA THR A 20 -26.89 -21.43 2.22
C THR A 20 -26.34 -20.89 3.54
N ALA A 21 -25.01 -20.81 3.68
CA ALA A 21 -24.36 -20.16 4.83
C ALA A 21 -24.76 -18.69 4.97
N ALA A 22 -24.84 -17.95 3.86
CA ALA A 22 -25.30 -16.55 3.86
C ALA A 22 -26.74 -16.42 4.37
N LYS A 23 -27.65 -17.33 4.00
CA LYS A 23 -29.04 -17.33 4.50
C LYS A 23 -29.13 -17.56 6.01
N ALA A 24 -28.28 -18.45 6.54
CA ALA A 24 -28.17 -18.66 7.98
C ALA A 24 -27.70 -17.37 8.67
N MET A 25 -26.61 -16.76 8.19
CA MET A 25 -26.13 -15.47 8.71
C MET A 25 -27.17 -14.34 8.57
N ALA A 26 -27.88 -14.25 7.45
CA ALA A 26 -28.93 -13.25 7.24
C ALA A 26 -30.07 -13.38 8.26
N SER A 27 -30.42 -14.62 8.63
CA SER A 27 -31.43 -14.89 9.67
C SER A 27 -30.97 -14.40 11.05
N HIS A 28 -29.69 -14.56 11.39
CA HIS A 28 -29.10 -13.99 12.60
C HIS A 28 -29.17 -12.45 12.60
N LEU A 29 -28.81 -11.81 11.48
CA LEU A 29 -28.89 -10.35 11.34
C LEU A 29 -30.34 -9.85 11.46
N ALA A 30 -31.29 -10.54 10.84
CA ALA A 30 -32.72 -10.22 10.88
C ALA A 30 -33.30 -10.34 12.30
N ALA A 31 -32.82 -11.29 13.10
CA ALA A 31 -33.20 -11.44 14.51
C ALA A 31 -32.60 -10.36 15.44
N GLY A 32 -31.78 -9.44 14.92
CA GLY A 32 -31.12 -8.41 15.73
C GLY A 32 -29.85 -8.87 16.44
N SER A 33 -29.44 -10.12 16.24
CA SER A 33 -28.24 -10.69 16.87
C SER A 33 -26.97 -10.21 16.18
N ALA A 34 -25.94 -9.90 16.97
CA ALA A 34 -24.60 -9.67 16.43
C ALA A 34 -24.00 -11.01 15.98
N ILE A 35 -23.29 -10.99 14.85
CA ILE A 35 -22.55 -12.13 14.33
C ILE A 35 -21.10 -11.98 14.78
N SER A 36 -20.62 -12.92 15.58
CA SER A 36 -19.21 -13.02 15.94
C SER A 36 -18.41 -13.78 14.87
N ARG A 37 -17.07 -13.72 14.94
CA ARG A 37 -16.21 -14.58 14.10
C ARG A 37 -16.41 -16.05 14.38
N SER A 38 -16.62 -16.42 15.64
CA SER A 38 -16.98 -17.80 16.04
C SER A 38 -18.29 -18.25 15.40
N ASP A 39 -19.29 -17.36 15.29
CA ASP A 39 -20.54 -17.68 14.59
C ASP A 39 -20.31 -17.92 13.11
N ILE A 40 -19.49 -17.09 12.46
CA ILE A 40 -19.13 -17.27 11.04
C ILE A 40 -18.44 -18.62 10.85
N ASN A 41 -17.40 -18.91 11.63
CA ASN A 41 -16.65 -20.18 11.52
C ASN A 41 -17.54 -21.40 11.76
N ARG A 42 -18.43 -21.34 12.77
CA ARG A 42 -19.39 -22.39 13.05
C ARG A 42 -20.36 -22.60 11.89
N ILE A 43 -21.04 -21.53 11.43
CA ILE A 43 -21.99 -21.59 10.32
C ILE A 43 -21.32 -22.12 9.04
N MET A 44 -20.11 -21.63 8.73
CA MET A 44 -19.35 -22.10 7.58
C MET A 44 -18.99 -23.59 7.72
N THR A 45 -18.52 -24.02 8.89
CA THR A 45 -18.18 -25.43 9.16
C THR A 45 -19.39 -26.34 9.05
N ASP A 46 -20.54 -25.93 9.61
CA ASP A 46 -21.80 -26.67 9.58
C ASP A 46 -22.28 -26.89 8.13
N HIS A 47 -22.15 -25.88 7.27
CA HIS A 47 -22.61 -25.94 5.88
C HIS A 47 -21.61 -26.60 4.92
N PHE A 48 -20.32 -26.46 5.15
CA PHE A 48 -19.27 -27.05 4.30
C PHE A 48 -18.84 -28.45 4.75
N GLY A 49 -19.32 -28.93 5.90
CA GLY A 49 -19.04 -30.28 6.42
C GLY A 49 -17.61 -30.45 6.93
N GLY A 50 -16.91 -29.36 7.23
CA GLY A 50 -15.51 -29.36 7.69
C GLY A 50 -15.00 -27.95 7.97
N THR A 51 -13.88 -27.85 8.68
CA THR A 51 -13.28 -26.56 9.06
C THR A 51 -12.43 -25.97 7.93
N ASP A 52 -12.10 -24.68 8.02
CA ASP A 52 -11.13 -24.03 7.12
C ASP A 52 -9.73 -24.65 7.23
N ALA A 53 -9.34 -25.13 8.42
CA ALA A 53 -8.09 -25.86 8.64
C ALA A 53 -8.02 -27.17 7.83
N LEU A 54 -9.16 -27.80 7.55
CA LEU A 54 -9.25 -28.99 6.68
C LEU A 54 -9.43 -28.63 5.20
N GLY A 55 -9.38 -27.33 4.86
CA GLY A 55 -9.57 -26.82 3.50
C GLY A 55 -11.02 -26.90 3.00
N ALA A 56 -11.99 -27.22 3.86
CA ALA A 56 -13.39 -27.37 3.48
C ALA A 56 -14.00 -26.04 2.99
N TRP A 57 -13.58 -24.93 3.59
CA TRP A 57 -13.90 -23.58 3.13
C TRP A 57 -12.70 -22.65 3.33
N SER A 58 -12.76 -21.45 2.76
CA SER A 58 -11.69 -20.45 2.83
C SER A 58 -12.23 -19.12 3.33
N VAL A 59 -11.35 -18.23 3.79
CA VAL A 59 -11.72 -16.87 4.20
C VAL A 59 -12.55 -16.14 3.11
N ARG A 60 -12.27 -16.42 1.83
CA ARG A 60 -13.07 -15.90 0.69
C ARG A 60 -14.53 -16.34 0.75
N HIS A 61 -14.78 -17.61 1.04
CA HIS A 61 -16.14 -18.14 1.18
C HIS A 61 -16.86 -17.46 2.34
N ALA A 62 -16.18 -17.27 3.48
CA ALA A 62 -16.75 -16.62 4.65
C ALA A 62 -17.08 -15.14 4.40
N HIS A 63 -16.19 -14.39 3.73
CA HIS A 63 -16.44 -13.00 3.35
C HIS A 63 -17.61 -12.88 2.36
N ALA A 64 -17.62 -13.69 1.31
CA ALA A 64 -18.72 -13.69 0.35
C ALA A 64 -20.06 -14.05 1.02
N ALA A 65 -20.07 -15.01 1.96
CA ALA A 65 -21.26 -15.38 2.71
C ALA A 65 -21.77 -14.22 3.60
N LEU A 66 -20.87 -13.55 4.32
CA LEU A 66 -21.23 -12.43 5.20
C LEU A 66 -21.70 -11.19 4.43
N GLU A 67 -21.06 -10.88 3.29
CA GLU A 67 -21.47 -9.79 2.42
C GLU A 67 -22.85 -10.07 1.80
N LEU A 68 -23.05 -11.30 1.29
CA LEU A 68 -24.33 -11.73 0.76
C LEU A 68 -25.42 -11.76 1.83
N ALA A 69 -25.09 -12.11 3.08
CA ALA A 69 -26.03 -12.09 4.19
C ALA A 69 -26.55 -10.68 4.48
N GLN A 70 -25.68 -9.66 4.41
CA GLN A 70 -26.08 -8.26 4.52
C GLN A 70 -26.96 -7.84 3.34
N VAL A 71 -26.63 -8.26 2.11
CA VAL A 71 -27.48 -8.02 0.93
C VAL A 71 -28.87 -8.63 1.12
N GLN A 72 -28.97 -9.88 1.56
CA GLN A 72 -30.24 -10.57 1.82
C GLN A 72 -31.05 -9.89 2.93
N GLN A 73 -30.38 -9.43 4.00
CA GLN A 73 -31.02 -8.68 5.09
C GLN A 73 -31.57 -7.33 4.61
N LEU A 74 -30.85 -6.61 3.74
CA LEU A 74 -31.31 -5.36 3.13
C LEU A 74 -32.46 -5.59 2.14
N GLN A 75 -32.40 -6.68 1.36
CA GLN A 75 -33.48 -7.07 0.45
C GLN A 75 -34.79 -7.33 1.22
N ALA A 76 -34.71 -8.08 2.32
CA ALA A 76 -35.87 -8.46 3.13
C ALA A 76 -36.37 -7.37 4.10
N SER A 77 -35.56 -6.35 4.40
CA SER A 77 -35.92 -5.32 5.37
C SER A 77 -36.67 -4.16 4.74
N ASP A 78 -37.89 -3.88 5.22
CA ASP A 78 -38.64 -2.67 4.87
C ASP A 78 -38.31 -1.45 5.76
N GLN A 79 -37.43 -1.63 6.77
CA GLN A 79 -37.04 -0.59 7.72
C GLN A 79 -36.17 0.51 7.09
N ILE A 80 -35.60 0.24 5.91
CA ILE A 80 -34.75 1.18 5.19
C ILE A 80 -35.13 1.20 3.70
N GLN A 81 -35.33 2.39 3.17
CA GLN A 81 -35.63 2.67 1.78
C GLN A 81 -34.71 3.79 1.28
N LEU A 82 -34.62 4.00 -0.03
CA LEU A 82 -33.86 5.13 -0.59
C LEU A 82 -34.45 6.49 -0.17
N THR A 83 -35.76 6.52 0.11
CA THR A 83 -36.52 7.68 0.57
C THR A 83 -36.51 7.89 2.08
N SER A 84 -35.90 6.98 2.86
CA SER A 84 -35.82 7.12 4.31
C SER A 84 -35.14 8.42 4.72
N SER A 85 -35.55 8.97 5.86
CA SER A 85 -34.94 10.19 6.41
C SER A 85 -33.49 9.93 6.85
N ILE A 86 -32.71 11.01 6.98
CA ILE A 86 -31.30 10.94 7.42
C ILE A 86 -31.20 10.22 8.78
N GLY A 87 -32.10 10.53 9.71
CA GLY A 87 -32.11 9.94 11.06
C GLY A 87 -32.40 8.43 11.06
N GLU A 88 -33.40 7.99 10.27
CA GLU A 88 -33.73 6.56 10.14
C GLU A 88 -32.58 5.79 9.49
N ALA A 89 -31.98 6.34 8.42
CA ALA A 89 -30.86 5.72 7.74
C ALA A 89 -29.63 5.62 8.65
N GLU A 90 -29.29 6.70 9.37
CA GLU A 90 -28.18 6.72 10.32
C GLU A 90 -28.36 5.67 11.42
N GLN A 91 -29.54 5.61 12.04
CA GLN A 91 -29.86 4.63 13.07
C GLN A 91 -29.78 3.19 12.54
N PHE A 92 -30.35 2.94 11.36
CA PHE A 92 -30.35 1.62 10.74
C PHE A 92 -28.93 1.13 10.44
N PHE A 93 -28.11 1.95 9.76
CA PHE A 93 -26.76 1.55 9.39
C PHE A 93 -25.83 1.44 10.59
N CYS A 94 -25.95 2.31 11.61
CA CYS A 94 -25.21 2.15 12.86
C CYS A 94 -25.56 0.82 13.55
N GLY A 95 -26.85 0.45 13.56
CA GLY A 95 -27.29 -0.82 14.11
C GLY A 95 -26.81 -2.03 13.30
N LEU A 96 -26.76 -1.93 11.97
CA LEU A 96 -26.18 -2.98 11.12
C LEU A 96 -24.67 -3.13 11.34
N ASP A 97 -23.93 -2.02 11.34
CA ASP A 97 -22.47 -1.99 11.54
C ASP A 97 -22.04 -2.53 12.92
N ALA A 98 -22.90 -2.39 13.93
CA ALA A 98 -22.68 -2.94 15.28
C ALA A 98 -22.87 -4.47 15.34
N ARG A 99 -23.63 -5.05 14.40
CA ARG A 99 -23.93 -6.49 14.37
C ARG A 99 -23.00 -7.30 13.46
N VAL A 100 -22.18 -6.63 12.66
CA VAL A 100 -21.26 -7.28 11.70
C VAL A 100 -19.81 -7.10 12.18
N PRO A 101 -18.99 -8.17 12.18
CA PRO A 101 -17.60 -8.08 12.63
C PRO A 101 -16.75 -7.35 11.59
N THR A 102 -15.70 -6.66 12.05
CA THR A 102 -14.70 -6.04 11.17
C THR A 102 -13.91 -7.12 10.44
N GLN A 103 -13.80 -7.01 9.11
CA GLN A 103 -12.98 -7.90 8.27
C GLN A 103 -11.48 -7.54 8.43
N THR A 104 -10.78 -8.17 9.38
CA THR A 104 -9.34 -7.90 9.62
C THR A 104 -8.40 -8.87 8.90
N ASN A 105 -8.87 -10.08 8.57
CA ASN A 105 -8.08 -11.07 7.83
C ASN A 105 -8.30 -10.86 6.34
N ARG A 106 -7.23 -10.78 5.57
CA ARG A 106 -7.29 -10.54 4.12
C ARG A 106 -6.78 -11.80 3.42
N SER A 107 -7.47 -12.25 2.38
CA SER A 107 -6.87 -13.26 1.48
C SER A 107 -5.86 -12.57 0.56
N ASP A 108 -4.82 -13.30 0.13
CA ASP A 108 -3.82 -12.80 -0.80
C ASP A 108 -4.47 -12.28 -2.09
N GLU A 109 -5.52 -12.95 -2.57
CA GLU A 109 -6.29 -12.51 -3.74
C GLU A 109 -7.12 -11.23 -3.48
N GLN A 110 -7.69 -11.05 -2.28
CA GLN A 110 -8.41 -9.81 -1.95
C GLN A 110 -7.46 -8.60 -1.88
N ILE A 111 -6.21 -8.82 -1.46
CA ILE A 111 -5.13 -7.82 -1.51
C ILE A 111 -4.70 -7.58 -2.96
N GLU A 112 -4.45 -8.65 -3.72
CA GLU A 112 -3.93 -8.61 -5.08
C GLU A 112 -4.93 -7.95 -6.06
N TRP A 113 -6.22 -8.27 -5.94
CA TRP A 113 -7.26 -7.79 -6.84
C TRP A 113 -8.01 -6.55 -6.32
N GLN A 114 -7.67 -6.07 -5.11
CA GLN A 114 -8.30 -4.91 -4.45
C GLN A 114 -9.83 -4.94 -4.41
N GLN A 115 -10.39 -6.12 -4.19
CA GLN A 115 -11.83 -6.34 -4.24
C GLN A 115 -12.48 -6.15 -2.86
N PHE A 116 -12.55 -4.89 -2.41
CA PHE A 116 -13.23 -4.53 -1.17
C PHE A 116 -14.75 -4.41 -1.37
N ALA A 117 -15.53 -5.04 -0.49
CA ALA A 117 -16.97 -4.87 -0.50
C ALA A 117 -17.35 -3.42 -0.16
N THR A 118 -18.24 -2.86 -0.98
CA THR A 118 -18.83 -1.54 -0.75
C THR A 118 -19.56 -1.55 0.60
N PRO A 119 -19.29 -0.63 1.53
CA PRO A 119 -20.01 -0.53 2.80
C PRO A 119 -21.51 -0.27 2.57
N PRO A 120 -22.45 -0.92 3.31
CA PRO A 120 -23.89 -0.76 3.11
C PRO A 120 -24.36 0.71 3.08
N ARG A 121 -23.85 1.51 4.03
CA ARG A 121 -24.16 2.94 4.15
C ARG A 121 -23.69 3.76 2.95
N LEU A 122 -22.51 3.45 2.41
CA LEU A 122 -21.98 4.13 1.22
C LEU A 122 -22.72 3.68 -0.04
N ALA A 123 -23.11 2.41 -0.12
CA ALA A 123 -23.92 1.88 -1.21
C ALA A 123 -25.30 2.54 -1.28
N TRP A 124 -25.94 2.76 -0.13
CA TRP A 124 -27.20 3.49 -0.02
C TRP A 124 -27.07 4.94 -0.51
N LEU A 125 -26.02 5.65 -0.07
CA LEU A 125 -25.71 7.00 -0.54
C LEU A 125 -25.51 7.05 -2.07
N ALA A 126 -24.73 6.11 -2.62
CA ALA A 126 -24.46 6.05 -4.05
C ALA A 126 -25.74 5.81 -4.86
N ALA A 127 -26.59 4.88 -4.42
CA ALA A 127 -27.88 4.61 -5.04
C ALA A 127 -28.85 5.79 -4.95
N ARG A 128 -28.91 6.47 -3.79
CA ARG A 128 -29.72 7.68 -3.60
C ARG A 128 -29.24 8.82 -4.50
N ALA A 129 -27.93 9.04 -4.61
CA ALA A 129 -27.33 10.04 -5.49
C ALA A 129 -27.58 9.78 -6.98
N CYS A 130 -27.75 8.51 -7.36
CA CYS A 130 -28.07 8.12 -8.72
C CYS A 130 -29.49 8.55 -9.13
N GLY A 131 -30.38 8.82 -8.17
CA GLY A 131 -31.74 9.27 -8.43
C GLY A 131 -32.52 8.26 -9.27
N LEU A 132 -32.57 7.01 -8.80
CA LEU A 132 -33.13 5.89 -9.55
C LEU A 132 -34.62 6.10 -9.87
N MET A 133 -34.99 5.85 -11.12
CA MET A 133 -36.35 6.00 -11.64
C MET A 133 -36.99 4.63 -11.95
N PRO A 134 -38.30 4.44 -11.72
CA PRO A 134 -38.97 3.18 -12.02
C PRO A 134 -38.78 2.73 -13.48
N ASN A 135 -38.64 1.40 -13.69
CA ASN A 135 -38.50 0.74 -15.01
C ASN A 135 -37.23 1.07 -15.83
N GLU A 136 -36.33 1.87 -15.28
CA GLU A 136 -35.08 2.18 -15.93
C GLU A 136 -34.09 0.99 -15.93
N LEU A 137 -33.04 1.07 -16.74
CA LEU A 137 -32.00 0.04 -16.80
C LEU A 137 -30.75 0.55 -16.06
N VAL A 138 -30.36 -0.15 -15.00
CA VAL A 138 -29.18 0.15 -14.19
C VAL A 138 -28.11 -0.92 -14.41
N LEU A 139 -26.88 -0.46 -14.69
CA LEU A 139 -25.71 -1.31 -14.83
C LEU A 139 -24.79 -1.18 -13.61
N GLU A 140 -24.42 -2.31 -13.02
CA GLU A 140 -23.31 -2.40 -12.07
C GLU A 140 -22.17 -3.21 -12.70
N PRO A 141 -21.08 -2.55 -13.14
CA PRO A 141 -20.02 -3.18 -13.93
C PRO A 141 -19.07 -4.05 -13.10
N SER A 142 -19.06 -3.90 -11.78
CA SER A 142 -18.21 -4.65 -10.84
C SER A 142 -19.03 -4.94 -9.59
N ALA A 143 -19.94 -5.91 -9.71
CA ALA A 143 -21.08 -6.04 -8.80
C ALA A 143 -20.76 -6.67 -7.44
N GLY A 144 -19.61 -7.33 -7.29
CA GLY A 144 -19.27 -8.05 -6.07
C GLY A 144 -20.37 -9.05 -5.71
N THR A 145 -20.81 -9.03 -4.46
CA THR A 145 -21.97 -9.82 -3.97
C THR A 145 -23.31 -9.07 -4.09
N GLY A 146 -23.31 -7.85 -4.66
CA GLY A 146 -24.52 -7.09 -5.00
C GLY A 146 -24.92 -6.00 -4.01
N MET A 147 -23.96 -5.40 -3.29
CA MET A 147 -24.26 -4.36 -2.30
C MET A 147 -24.77 -3.04 -2.90
N LEU A 148 -24.39 -2.66 -4.13
CA LEU A 148 -25.06 -1.54 -4.81
C LEU A 148 -26.35 -2.02 -5.50
N ALA A 149 -26.33 -3.20 -6.11
CA ALA A 149 -27.48 -3.82 -6.76
C ALA A 149 -28.72 -3.93 -5.88
N VAL A 150 -28.58 -4.19 -4.57
CA VAL A 150 -29.73 -4.31 -3.65
C VAL A 150 -30.62 -3.07 -3.66
N TRP A 151 -30.03 -1.88 -3.73
CA TRP A 151 -30.78 -0.63 -3.71
C TRP A 151 -31.51 -0.37 -5.02
N ALA A 152 -30.88 -0.74 -6.13
CA ALA A 152 -31.53 -0.70 -7.43
C ALA A 152 -32.70 -1.69 -7.51
N ALA A 153 -32.53 -2.91 -6.99
CA ALA A 153 -33.62 -3.87 -6.88
C ALA A 153 -34.79 -3.35 -6.02
N LYS A 154 -34.50 -2.74 -4.86
CA LYS A 154 -35.52 -2.12 -3.99
C LYS A 154 -36.25 -0.95 -4.67
N ALA A 155 -35.56 -0.22 -5.56
CA ALA A 155 -36.17 0.83 -6.38
C ALA A 155 -37.03 0.30 -7.54
N GLY A 156 -37.11 -1.03 -7.74
CA GLY A 156 -37.91 -1.63 -8.80
C GLY A 156 -37.36 -1.41 -10.21
N VAL A 157 -36.05 -1.17 -10.34
CA VAL A 157 -35.40 -0.95 -11.65
C VAL A 157 -34.91 -2.28 -12.24
N ARG A 158 -34.68 -2.30 -13.55
CA ARG A 158 -34.09 -3.46 -14.23
C ARG A 158 -32.57 -3.44 -14.05
N LEU A 159 -31.99 -4.58 -13.71
CA LEU A 159 -30.58 -4.72 -13.37
C LEU A 159 -29.80 -5.50 -14.44
N VAL A 160 -28.63 -4.96 -14.79
CA VAL A 160 -27.56 -5.71 -15.45
C VAL A 160 -26.34 -5.69 -14.53
N LEU A 161 -25.85 -6.87 -14.18
CA LEU A 161 -24.76 -7.04 -13.24
C LEU A 161 -23.59 -7.72 -13.96
N ASN A 162 -22.38 -7.20 -13.76
CA ASN A 162 -21.16 -7.82 -14.26
C ASN A 162 -20.19 -8.06 -13.10
N GLU A 163 -19.74 -9.30 -12.94
CA GLU A 163 -18.80 -9.68 -11.90
C GLU A 163 -17.84 -10.75 -12.41
N ILE A 164 -16.54 -10.54 -12.25
CA ILE A 164 -15.53 -11.42 -12.83
C ILE A 164 -15.28 -12.67 -11.99
N SER A 165 -15.50 -12.61 -10.68
CA SER A 165 -15.36 -13.75 -9.77
C SER A 165 -16.51 -14.75 -9.98
N PRO A 166 -16.22 -16.02 -10.36
CA PRO A 166 -17.26 -17.05 -10.50
C PRO A 166 -18.09 -17.22 -9.22
N LEU A 167 -17.43 -17.29 -8.05
CA LEU A 167 -18.09 -17.43 -6.76
C LEU A 167 -19.12 -16.33 -6.50
N ARG A 168 -18.74 -15.07 -6.79
CA ARG A 168 -19.63 -13.92 -6.55
C ARG A 168 -20.73 -13.86 -7.60
N ARG A 169 -20.48 -14.24 -8.86
CA ARG A 169 -21.55 -14.41 -9.87
C ARG A 169 -22.59 -15.43 -9.45
N ASP A 170 -22.17 -16.55 -8.85
CA ASP A 170 -23.11 -17.55 -8.34
C ASP A 170 -23.98 -16.94 -7.23
N CYS A 171 -23.38 -16.15 -6.34
CA CYS A 171 -24.11 -15.39 -5.32
C CYS A 171 -25.13 -14.41 -5.94
N LEU A 172 -24.71 -13.63 -6.94
CA LEU A 172 -25.57 -12.66 -7.64
C LEU A 172 -26.74 -13.33 -8.37
N THR A 173 -26.51 -14.47 -9.00
CA THR A 173 -27.54 -15.21 -9.75
C THR A 173 -28.65 -15.67 -8.81
N VAL A 174 -28.32 -16.07 -7.58
CA VAL A 174 -29.32 -16.46 -6.58
C VAL A 174 -29.97 -15.25 -5.91
N ALA A 175 -29.21 -14.18 -5.63
CA ALA A 175 -29.72 -12.99 -4.95
C ALA A 175 -30.60 -12.10 -5.86
N PHE A 176 -30.33 -12.09 -7.17
CA PHE A 176 -30.99 -11.25 -8.16
C PHE A 176 -31.43 -12.06 -9.38
N PRO A 177 -32.38 -13.00 -9.25
CA PRO A 177 -32.76 -13.92 -10.32
C PRO A 177 -33.36 -13.23 -11.56
N ALA A 178 -33.87 -12.00 -11.41
CA ALA A 178 -34.40 -11.20 -12.51
C ALA A 178 -33.31 -10.38 -13.25
N ALA A 179 -32.09 -10.29 -12.72
CA ALA A 179 -31.01 -9.51 -13.30
C ALA A 179 -30.25 -10.32 -14.37
N ARG A 180 -29.80 -9.66 -15.42
CA ARG A 180 -28.85 -10.26 -16.37
C ARG A 180 -27.46 -10.22 -15.74
N VAL A 181 -26.89 -11.38 -15.39
CA VAL A 181 -25.55 -11.51 -14.82
C VAL A 181 -24.54 -11.92 -15.89
N THR A 182 -23.41 -11.21 -15.97
CA THR A 182 -22.30 -11.47 -16.91
C THR A 182 -20.96 -11.51 -16.18
N GLY A 183 -19.91 -12.01 -16.83
CA GLY A 183 -18.59 -12.21 -16.24
C GLY A 183 -17.44 -11.67 -17.07
N HIS A 184 -17.65 -10.54 -17.75
CA HIS A 184 -16.65 -9.89 -18.59
C HIS A 184 -15.66 -9.07 -17.75
N ASP A 185 -14.45 -8.85 -18.26
CA ASP A 185 -13.59 -7.79 -17.74
C ASP A 185 -14.29 -6.44 -17.92
N ALA A 186 -14.49 -5.72 -16.82
CA ALA A 186 -15.19 -4.44 -16.81
C ALA A 186 -14.38 -3.30 -17.45
N GLU A 187 -13.11 -3.50 -17.79
CA GLU A 187 -12.41 -2.63 -18.74
C GLU A 187 -13.02 -2.70 -20.15
N LEU A 188 -13.66 -3.81 -20.51
CA LEU A 188 -14.07 -4.16 -21.87
C LEU A 188 -15.59 -4.35 -22.04
N ILE A 189 -16.40 -4.00 -21.03
CA ILE A 189 -17.86 -4.15 -21.11
C ILE A 189 -18.50 -3.28 -22.20
N ASP A 190 -17.85 -2.17 -22.60
CA ASP A 190 -18.27 -1.39 -23.76
C ASP A 190 -18.30 -2.25 -25.03
N GLU A 191 -17.28 -3.08 -25.25
CA GLU A 191 -17.21 -3.99 -26.40
C GLU A 191 -17.93 -5.33 -26.17
N LEU A 192 -17.92 -5.86 -24.96
CA LEU A 192 -18.31 -7.25 -24.68
C LEU A 192 -19.78 -7.45 -24.29
N LEU A 193 -20.43 -6.46 -23.66
CA LEU A 193 -21.85 -6.58 -23.37
C LEU A 193 -22.66 -6.53 -24.68
N ASP A 194 -23.89 -7.02 -24.65
CA ASP A 194 -24.81 -6.91 -25.77
C ASP A 194 -25.09 -5.43 -26.09
N ALA A 195 -25.08 -5.05 -27.37
CA ALA A 195 -25.32 -3.67 -27.81
C ALA A 195 -26.70 -3.13 -27.38
N ALA A 196 -27.68 -4.01 -27.12
CA ALA A 196 -28.98 -3.62 -26.58
C ALA A 196 -28.93 -3.17 -25.10
N VAL A 197 -27.84 -3.43 -24.39
CA VAL A 197 -27.65 -2.98 -23.00
C VAL A 197 -27.17 -1.54 -23.01
N VAL A 198 -28.14 -0.62 -22.95
CA VAL A 198 -27.95 0.83 -22.88
C VAL A 198 -28.53 1.37 -21.57
N PRO A 199 -27.75 1.34 -20.46
CA PRO A 199 -28.23 1.77 -19.16
C PRO A 199 -28.46 3.29 -19.10
N SER A 200 -29.52 3.72 -18.43
CA SER A 200 -29.76 5.12 -18.07
C SER A 200 -29.06 5.53 -16.78
N ALA A 201 -28.68 4.56 -15.96
CA ALA A 201 -27.93 4.76 -14.73
C ALA A 201 -26.81 3.72 -14.55
N VAL A 202 -25.68 4.16 -14.00
CA VAL A 202 -24.57 3.27 -13.63
C VAL A 202 -24.20 3.51 -12.17
N LEU A 203 -24.11 2.42 -11.39
CA LEU A 203 -23.57 2.41 -10.03
C LEU A 203 -22.29 1.60 -10.03
N MET A 204 -21.18 2.13 -9.53
CA MET A 204 -19.92 1.37 -9.56
C MET A 204 -18.96 1.66 -8.42
N ASN A 205 -18.24 0.61 -8.01
CA ASN A 205 -17.04 0.66 -7.18
C ASN A 205 -15.97 -0.22 -7.85
N PRO A 206 -15.21 0.30 -8.84
CA PRO A 206 -14.26 -0.51 -9.59
C PRO A 206 -13.03 -0.87 -8.74
N PRO A 207 -12.28 -1.93 -9.07
CA PRO A 207 -10.95 -2.15 -8.51
C PRO A 207 -10.00 -1.00 -8.88
N TYR A 208 -9.14 -0.58 -7.95
CA TYR A 208 -8.37 0.66 -8.13
C TYR A 208 -7.07 0.45 -8.90
N SER A 209 -6.33 -0.64 -8.68
CA SER A 209 -5.04 -0.86 -9.34
C SER A 209 -4.76 -2.27 -9.86
N HIS A 210 -5.75 -3.12 -10.11
CA HIS A 210 -5.51 -4.47 -10.68
C HIS A 210 -6.49 -4.82 -11.82
N GLY A 211 -5.98 -4.97 -13.05
CA GLY A 211 -6.74 -5.41 -14.22
C GLY A 211 -6.36 -6.83 -14.67
N VAL A 212 -7.29 -7.60 -15.23
CA VAL A 212 -7.11 -9.05 -15.53
C VAL A 212 -6.06 -9.28 -16.61
N GLU A 213 -6.09 -8.47 -17.67
CA GLU A 213 -5.13 -8.58 -18.79
C GLU A 213 -3.78 -7.93 -18.50
N ARG A 214 -3.74 -6.98 -17.55
CA ARG A 214 -2.61 -6.04 -17.40
C ARG A 214 -1.95 -6.06 -16.02
N GLY A 215 -2.47 -6.84 -15.08
CA GLY A 215 -1.97 -6.93 -13.70
C GLY A 215 -2.09 -5.60 -12.96
N HIS A 216 -1.09 -5.29 -12.12
CA HIS A 216 -1.12 -4.11 -11.27
C HIS A 216 -0.84 -2.82 -12.05
N ASP A 217 -1.88 -1.99 -12.27
CA ASP A 217 -1.80 -0.70 -12.95
C ASP A 217 -2.74 0.30 -12.27
N GLY A 218 -2.21 1.42 -11.76
CA GLY A 218 -2.97 2.49 -11.10
C GLY A 218 -4.02 3.19 -11.98
N ARG A 219 -4.25 2.71 -13.21
CA ARG A 219 -5.26 3.20 -14.16
C ARG A 219 -6.46 2.26 -14.35
N THR A 220 -6.49 1.09 -13.70
CA THR A 220 -7.61 0.12 -13.82
C THR A 220 -8.96 0.77 -13.54
N GLY A 221 -9.12 1.44 -12.39
CA GLY A 221 -10.40 2.09 -12.07
C GLY A 221 -10.84 3.13 -13.11
N THR A 222 -9.89 3.85 -13.73
CA THR A 222 -10.17 4.80 -14.82
C THR A 222 -10.65 4.12 -16.09
N ARG A 223 -10.15 2.91 -16.42
CA ARG A 223 -10.60 2.15 -17.59
C ARG A 223 -11.98 1.56 -17.39
N HIS A 224 -12.26 0.98 -16.21
CA HIS A 224 -13.60 0.52 -15.84
C HIS A 224 -14.61 1.67 -15.95
N PHE A 225 -14.26 2.84 -15.40
CA PHE A 225 -15.09 4.04 -15.48
C PHE A 225 -15.39 4.43 -16.93
N ARG A 226 -14.37 4.48 -17.79
CA ARG A 226 -14.55 4.85 -19.20
C ARG A 226 -15.41 3.85 -19.97
N SER A 227 -15.22 2.56 -19.71
CA SER A 227 -16.02 1.49 -20.33
C SER A 227 -17.50 1.63 -19.96
N ALA A 228 -17.79 1.82 -18.66
CA ALA A 228 -19.15 2.05 -18.18
C ALA A 228 -19.74 3.39 -18.68
N TRP A 229 -18.93 4.45 -18.76
CA TRP A 229 -19.35 5.75 -19.29
C TRP A 229 -19.75 5.70 -20.76
N ASN A 230 -19.02 4.94 -21.57
CA ASN A 230 -19.36 4.78 -22.99
C ASN A 230 -20.73 4.11 -23.16
N ARG A 231 -21.06 3.12 -22.31
CA ARG A 231 -22.36 2.44 -22.27
C ARG A 231 -23.52 3.28 -21.79
N LEU A 232 -23.27 4.25 -20.92
CA LEU A 232 -24.32 5.11 -20.36
C LEU A 232 -25.08 5.86 -21.47
N ALA A 233 -26.41 5.83 -21.43
CA ALA A 233 -27.26 6.57 -22.35
C ALA A 233 -26.98 8.08 -22.28
N PRO A 234 -27.10 8.84 -23.39
CA PRO A 234 -27.16 10.30 -23.33
C PRO A 234 -28.21 10.76 -22.32
N GLY A 235 -27.89 11.74 -21.47
CA GLY A 235 -28.79 12.17 -20.39
C GLY A 235 -28.77 11.28 -19.13
N GLY A 236 -28.10 10.12 -19.17
CA GLY A 236 -27.96 9.23 -18.01
C GLY A 236 -27.02 9.75 -16.93
N ARG A 237 -27.07 9.11 -15.76
CA ARG A 237 -26.23 9.43 -14.58
C ARG A 237 -25.32 8.26 -14.21
N LEU A 238 -24.06 8.55 -13.90
CA LEU A 238 -23.11 7.59 -13.36
C LEU A 238 -22.66 8.03 -11.97
N VAL A 239 -22.76 7.12 -11.01
CA VAL A 239 -22.23 7.28 -9.66
C VAL A 239 -21.09 6.30 -9.45
N ALA A 240 -19.90 6.82 -9.13
CA ALA A 240 -18.71 6.01 -8.94
C ALA A 240 -18.05 6.27 -7.58
N ILE A 241 -17.64 5.19 -6.92
CA ILE A 241 -16.79 5.21 -5.74
C ILE A 241 -15.36 4.94 -6.19
N MET A 242 -14.54 5.99 -6.19
CA MET A 242 -13.19 5.99 -6.74
C MET A 242 -12.15 6.27 -5.64
N PRO A 243 -10.86 5.94 -5.77
CA PRO A 243 -9.88 6.23 -4.73
C PRO A 243 -9.57 7.73 -4.62
N GLU A 244 -9.08 8.26 -3.50
CA GLU A 244 -8.76 9.71 -3.44
C GLU A 244 -7.73 10.17 -4.50
N TRP A 245 -6.78 9.29 -4.83
CA TRP A 245 -5.63 9.58 -5.68
C TRP A 245 -5.87 9.49 -7.20
N PHE A 246 -7.10 9.22 -7.69
CA PHE A 246 -7.33 9.30 -9.15
C PHE A 246 -7.36 10.77 -9.62
N ASP A 247 -6.83 11.00 -10.82
CA ASP A 247 -6.85 12.30 -11.46
C ASP A 247 -8.22 12.56 -12.10
N CYS A 248 -9.10 13.25 -11.38
CA CYS A 248 -10.44 13.60 -11.86
C CYS A 248 -10.41 14.47 -13.12
N GLY A 249 -9.49 15.44 -13.20
CA GLY A 249 -9.37 16.30 -14.37
C GLY A 249 -9.03 15.50 -15.63
N ARG A 250 -8.06 14.59 -15.52
CA ARG A 250 -7.66 13.70 -16.63
C ARG A 250 -8.69 12.63 -16.96
N LEU A 251 -9.43 12.14 -15.96
CA LEU A 251 -10.56 11.23 -16.17
C LEU A 251 -11.61 11.90 -17.06
N LEU A 252 -12.07 13.08 -16.64
CA LEU A 252 -13.09 13.88 -17.33
C LEU A 252 -12.63 14.36 -18.72
N ALA A 253 -11.36 14.73 -18.87
CA ALA A 253 -10.81 15.11 -20.18
C ALA A 253 -10.76 13.93 -21.17
N GLY A 254 -10.80 12.68 -20.68
CA GLY A 254 -10.69 11.47 -21.48
C GLY A 254 -12.00 10.76 -21.78
N VAL A 255 -13.14 11.23 -21.27
CA VAL A 255 -14.45 10.62 -21.57
C VAL A 255 -15.01 11.09 -22.91
N LYS A 256 -15.81 10.24 -23.56
CA LYS A 256 -16.52 10.58 -24.80
C LYS A 256 -17.85 11.26 -24.50
N GLY A 257 -18.18 12.30 -25.26
CA GLY A 257 -19.45 13.01 -25.16
C GLY A 257 -19.49 14.05 -24.04
N PRO A 258 -20.66 14.67 -23.80
CA PRO A 258 -20.81 15.74 -22.83
C PRO A 258 -20.81 15.17 -21.40
N VAL A 259 -20.12 15.85 -20.49
CA VAL A 259 -20.01 15.46 -19.08
C VAL A 259 -20.26 16.65 -18.16
N ALA A 260 -21.14 16.46 -17.17
CA ALA A 260 -21.38 17.40 -16.09
C ALA A 260 -21.11 16.72 -14.75
N LEU A 261 -20.00 17.09 -14.10
CA LEU A 261 -19.72 16.66 -12.73
C LEU A 261 -20.66 17.40 -11.77
N ARG A 262 -21.49 16.67 -11.02
CA ARG A 262 -22.44 17.23 -10.05
C ARG A 262 -21.89 17.23 -8.63
N LEU A 263 -21.30 16.11 -8.22
CA LEU A 263 -20.69 15.93 -6.90
C LEU A 263 -19.33 15.27 -7.02
N ASN A 264 -18.39 15.77 -6.24
CA ASN A 264 -17.09 15.16 -5.98
C ASN A 264 -16.80 15.24 -4.48
N ALA A 265 -17.36 14.29 -3.73
CA ALA A 265 -17.21 14.22 -2.29
C ALA A 265 -16.10 13.25 -1.92
N ALA A 266 -15.00 13.73 -1.36
CA ALA A 266 -14.00 12.88 -0.71
C ALA A 266 -14.52 12.47 0.68
N VAL A 267 -14.70 11.17 0.87
CA VAL A 267 -15.28 10.52 2.04
C VAL A 267 -14.17 9.76 2.78
N GLU A 268 -13.76 10.28 3.93
CA GLU A 268 -12.77 9.62 4.76
C GLU A 268 -13.37 8.41 5.48
N ARG A 269 -12.53 7.41 5.80
CA ARG A 269 -12.85 6.33 6.75
C ARG A 269 -14.09 5.48 6.40
N ALA A 270 -14.66 5.61 5.20
CA ALA A 270 -15.87 4.89 4.81
C ALA A 270 -15.72 3.35 4.83
N PHE A 271 -14.51 2.85 4.57
CA PHE A 271 -14.21 1.41 4.42
C PHE A 271 -13.52 0.79 5.64
N ILE A 272 -13.50 1.45 6.82
CA ILE A 272 -12.79 0.93 8.01
C ILE A 272 -13.27 -0.47 8.39
N LYS A 273 -14.57 -0.72 8.33
CA LYS A 273 -15.18 -2.03 8.64
C LYS A 273 -14.82 -3.11 7.60
N SER A 274 -14.61 -2.69 6.35
CA SER A 274 -14.09 -3.52 5.25
C SER A 274 -12.55 -3.64 5.29
N GLY A 275 -11.90 -3.17 6.35
CA GLY A 275 -10.47 -3.38 6.61
C GLY A 275 -9.53 -2.34 5.99
N THR A 276 -10.03 -1.18 5.53
CA THR A 276 -9.18 -0.11 4.96
C THR A 276 -9.59 1.31 5.39
N GLY A 277 -8.60 2.14 5.73
CA GLY A 277 -8.78 3.56 6.07
C GLY A 277 -8.66 4.51 4.88
N ILE A 278 -8.55 3.98 3.65
CA ILE A 278 -8.42 4.78 2.42
C ILE A 278 -9.60 5.75 2.28
N THR A 279 -9.30 7.02 2.07
CA THR A 279 -10.28 8.01 1.61
C THR A 279 -10.72 7.67 0.19
N THR A 280 -12.03 7.61 -0.03
CA THR A 280 -12.62 7.38 -1.35
C THR A 280 -13.36 8.62 -1.81
N ARG A 281 -13.65 8.77 -3.10
CA ARG A 281 -14.45 9.85 -3.65
C ARG A 281 -15.76 9.27 -4.18
N LEU A 282 -16.87 9.83 -3.73
CA LEU A 282 -18.18 9.64 -4.33
C LEU A 282 -18.35 10.68 -5.45
N LEU A 283 -18.35 10.20 -6.69
CA LEU A 283 -18.56 11.02 -7.87
C LEU A 283 -19.97 10.83 -8.40
N VAL A 284 -20.63 11.93 -8.75
CA VAL A 284 -21.91 11.92 -9.47
C VAL A 284 -21.74 12.71 -10.75
N LEU A 285 -21.97 12.06 -11.90
CA LEU A 285 -21.80 12.65 -13.21
C LEU A 285 -23.04 12.43 -14.08
N ASP A 286 -23.47 13.48 -14.77
CA ASP A 286 -24.50 13.40 -15.79
C ASP A 286 -23.88 13.46 -17.19
N LYS A 287 -24.38 12.62 -18.11
CA LYS A 287 -23.96 12.61 -19.53
C LYS A 287 -24.70 13.69 -20.33
N VAL A 288 -24.55 14.93 -19.87
CA VAL A 288 -25.15 16.15 -20.42
C VAL A 288 -24.09 17.26 -20.46
N ALA A 289 -24.36 18.33 -21.21
CA ALA A 289 -23.43 19.45 -21.28
C ALA A 289 -23.27 20.09 -19.88
N SER A 290 -22.03 20.40 -19.51
CA SER A 290 -21.72 21.02 -18.22
C SER A 290 -22.51 22.33 -18.06
N SER A 291 -23.33 22.36 -17.01
CA SER A 291 -24.14 23.51 -16.60
C SER A 291 -23.99 23.66 -15.09
N GLY A 292 -23.10 24.56 -14.67
CA GLY A 292 -22.80 24.85 -13.28
C GLY A 292 -21.45 24.33 -12.78
N GLU A 293 -21.00 24.87 -11.64
CA GLU A 293 -19.81 24.40 -10.94
C GLU A 293 -20.12 23.13 -10.14
N PRO A 294 -19.22 22.13 -10.14
CA PRO A 294 -19.41 20.92 -9.36
C PRO A 294 -19.32 21.21 -7.85
N VAL A 295 -20.14 20.54 -7.05
CA VAL A 295 -19.95 20.56 -5.59
C VAL A 295 -18.77 19.66 -5.24
N ALA A 296 -17.72 20.24 -4.67
CA ALA A 296 -16.56 19.50 -4.17
C ALA A 296 -16.46 19.67 -2.65
N ILE A 297 -16.34 18.56 -1.93
CA ILE A 297 -16.23 18.55 -0.48
C ILE A 297 -15.27 17.46 -0.01
N HIS A 298 -14.72 17.64 1.19
CA HIS A 298 -14.00 16.63 1.95
C HIS A 298 -14.66 16.50 3.32
N THR A 299 -15.18 15.31 3.65
CA THR A 299 -15.93 15.11 4.90
C THR A 299 -15.99 13.64 5.30
N ASN A 300 -16.28 13.39 6.58
CA ASN A 300 -16.70 12.07 7.09
C ASN A 300 -18.10 12.12 7.73
N ASP A 301 -18.78 13.28 7.65
CA ASP A 301 -20.11 13.49 8.20
C ASP A 301 -21.17 12.92 7.25
N PHE A 302 -21.87 11.89 7.73
CA PHE A 302 -22.93 11.24 6.99
C PHE A 302 -24.09 12.19 6.67
N ARG A 303 -24.47 13.08 7.61
CA ARG A 303 -25.61 13.98 7.43
C ARG A 303 -25.33 14.99 6.33
N GLN A 304 -24.14 15.57 6.36
CA GLN A 304 -23.67 16.50 5.33
C GLN A 304 -23.66 15.84 3.94
N LEU A 305 -23.22 14.58 3.84
CA LEU A 305 -23.25 13.84 2.57
C LEU A 305 -24.68 13.63 2.05
N VAL A 306 -25.63 13.29 2.92
CA VAL A 306 -27.03 13.12 2.50
C VAL A 306 -27.64 14.45 2.04
N GLU A 307 -27.38 15.54 2.76
CA GLU A 307 -27.87 16.87 2.36
C GLU A 307 -27.36 17.28 0.97
N LEU A 308 -26.08 17.01 0.68
CA LEU A 308 -25.50 17.28 -0.64
C LEU A 308 -26.08 16.37 -1.73
N VAL A 309 -26.33 15.11 -1.40
CA VAL A 309 -26.97 14.15 -2.30
C VAL A 309 -28.41 14.55 -2.61
N ASP A 310 -29.16 15.00 -1.61
CA ASP A 310 -30.55 15.46 -1.76
C ASP A 310 -30.65 16.78 -2.52
N ALA A 311 -29.61 17.61 -2.45
CA ALA A 311 -29.51 18.85 -3.21
C ALA A 311 -29.12 18.66 -4.69
N LEU A 312 -28.82 17.43 -5.12
CA LEU A 312 -28.48 17.14 -6.51
C LEU A 312 -29.65 17.47 -7.44
N PRO A 313 -29.39 18.03 -8.63
CA PRO A 313 -30.45 18.27 -9.60
C PRO A 313 -31.10 16.94 -10.01
N ALA A 314 -32.43 16.97 -10.16
CA ALA A 314 -33.18 15.86 -10.72
C ALA A 314 -32.63 15.53 -12.12
N ARG A 315 -32.59 14.25 -12.45
CA ARG A 315 -32.20 13.81 -13.80
C ARG A 315 -33.28 14.24 -14.79
N GLY A 316 -32.86 14.71 -15.97
CA GLY A 316 -33.81 15.02 -17.05
C GLY A 316 -34.56 13.77 -17.52
N SER A 317 -35.82 13.90 -17.92
CA SER A 317 -36.55 12.84 -18.62
C SER A 317 -35.78 12.46 -19.88
N LEU A 318 -35.59 11.17 -20.12
CA LEU A 318 -35.09 10.65 -21.39
C LEU A 318 -36.20 10.75 -22.44
N ASP A 319 -36.64 11.97 -22.76
CA ASP A 319 -37.53 12.18 -23.91
C ASP A 319 -36.71 11.92 -25.18
N ALA A 320 -37.26 11.07 -26.05
CA ALA A 320 -36.64 10.61 -27.27
C ALA A 320 -36.09 11.79 -28.09
N VAL A 321 -34.76 11.97 -28.04
CA VAL A 321 -34.07 12.82 -29.01
C VAL A 321 -34.21 12.11 -30.36
N PRO A 322 -34.81 12.73 -31.39
CA PRO A 322 -34.89 12.12 -32.71
C PRO A 322 -33.47 11.81 -33.20
N GLU A 323 -33.23 10.56 -33.60
CA GLU A 323 -32.02 10.16 -34.30
C GLU A 323 -31.88 10.98 -35.60
N HIS A 324 -31.14 12.09 -35.54
CA HIS A 324 -30.53 12.64 -36.73
C HIS A 324 -29.18 11.93 -36.94
N LEU A 325 -29.26 10.73 -37.52
CA LEU A 325 -28.12 10.07 -38.17
C LEU A 325 -27.68 10.93 -39.37
N SER A 326 -26.83 11.92 -39.10
CA SER A 326 -26.07 12.60 -40.14
C SER A 326 -24.67 11.99 -40.16
N LEU A 327 -24.45 11.02 -41.03
CA LEU A 327 -23.10 10.56 -41.36
C LEU A 327 -22.28 11.74 -41.87
N PRO A 328 -21.12 12.10 -41.26
CA PRO A 328 -20.21 13.02 -41.93
C PRO A 328 -19.51 12.26 -43.05
N ALA A 329 -19.82 12.64 -44.29
CA ALA A 329 -19.06 12.24 -45.46
C ALA A 329 -17.57 12.55 -45.24
N ARG A 330 -16.72 11.55 -45.49
CA ARG A 330 -15.26 11.69 -45.52
C ARG A 330 -14.88 12.77 -46.53
N ALA A 331 -14.28 13.85 -46.05
CA ALA A 331 -13.52 14.79 -46.88
C ALA A 331 -12.07 14.85 -46.38
N PRO A 332 -11.07 14.96 -47.27
CA PRO A 332 -9.66 14.78 -46.93
C PRO A 332 -9.10 15.99 -46.18
N PHE A 333 -8.12 15.71 -45.34
CA PHE A 333 -7.33 16.65 -44.56
C PHE A 333 -6.94 17.92 -45.33
N ARG A 334 -7.26 19.10 -44.75
CA ARG A 334 -6.52 20.34 -44.99
C ARG A 334 -5.93 20.81 -43.66
N LEU A 335 -4.62 20.67 -43.53
CA LEU A 335 -3.82 21.27 -42.48
C LEU A 335 -3.77 22.78 -42.76
N VAL A 336 -4.56 23.57 -42.02
CA VAL A 336 -4.39 25.02 -41.95
C VAL A 336 -4.12 25.35 -40.49
N THR A 337 -2.86 25.61 -40.20
CA THR A 337 -2.36 26.12 -38.92
C THR A 337 -2.85 27.55 -38.72
N VAL A 338 -3.82 27.73 -37.84
CA VAL A 338 -4.15 29.06 -37.28
C VAL A 338 -3.36 29.20 -35.97
N PRO A 339 -2.56 30.26 -35.78
CA PRO A 339 -1.80 30.44 -34.55
C PRO A 339 -2.78 30.83 -33.43
N ARG A 340 -3.09 29.89 -32.53
CA ARG A 340 -3.80 30.20 -31.28
C ARG A 340 -2.80 30.77 -30.29
N ARG A 341 -2.98 32.05 -29.98
CA ARG A 341 -2.30 32.76 -28.89
C ARG A 341 -2.60 32.05 -27.56
N PRO A 342 -1.61 31.68 -26.73
CA PRO A 342 -1.87 31.03 -25.45
C PRO A 342 -2.62 31.99 -24.53
N LEU A 343 -3.76 31.56 -23.99
CA LEU A 343 -4.43 32.24 -22.88
C LEU A 343 -3.53 32.10 -21.63
N PRO A 344 -3.38 33.16 -20.82
CA PRO A 344 -2.59 33.11 -19.60
C PRO A 344 -3.18 32.08 -18.65
N THR A 345 -2.34 31.14 -18.24
CA THR A 345 -2.65 30.18 -17.17
C THR A 345 -2.98 30.98 -15.91
N PRO A 346 -4.10 30.70 -15.20
CA PRO A 346 -4.36 31.38 -13.93
C PRO A 346 -3.17 31.14 -12.99
N ALA A 347 -2.70 32.21 -12.37
CA ALA A 347 -1.56 32.17 -11.46
C ALA A 347 -1.86 31.14 -10.37
N ARG A 348 -1.02 30.09 -10.31
CA ARG A 348 -1.06 29.09 -9.25
C ARG A 348 -0.80 29.84 -7.94
N ILE A 349 -1.82 29.95 -7.09
CA ILE A 349 -1.66 30.47 -5.73
C ILE A 349 -0.74 29.47 -5.02
N THR A 350 0.53 29.84 -4.95
CA THR A 350 1.50 29.13 -4.12
C THR A 350 1.17 29.58 -2.71
N PRO A 351 0.85 28.68 -1.76
CA PRO A 351 0.71 29.11 -0.37
C PRO A 351 2.01 29.82 0.03
N PRO A 352 1.94 30.91 0.83
CA PRO A 352 3.14 31.61 1.27
C PRO A 352 4.08 30.60 1.91
N ALA A 353 5.37 30.68 1.56
CA ALA A 353 6.39 29.80 2.11
C ALA A 353 6.32 29.86 3.64
N SER A 354 6.02 28.74 4.29
CA SER A 354 6.13 28.63 5.74
C SER A 354 7.53 29.07 6.14
N ALA A 355 7.64 29.92 7.16
CA ALA A 355 8.94 30.29 7.72
C ALA A 355 9.71 29.01 8.10
N ILE A 356 11.03 29.00 7.93
CA ILE A 356 11.87 27.88 8.38
C ILE A 356 12.24 28.15 9.84
N ALA A 357 11.98 27.19 10.72
CA ALA A 357 12.26 27.27 12.14
C ALA A 357 13.22 26.15 12.57
N SER A 358 14.01 26.42 13.62
CA SER A 358 14.79 25.39 14.29
C SER A 358 13.87 24.45 15.07
N LEU A 359 14.11 23.14 14.98
CA LEU A 359 13.47 22.14 15.84
C LEU A 359 14.08 22.24 17.25
N THR A 360 13.49 23.10 18.09
CA THR A 360 13.93 23.27 19.48
C THR A 360 13.52 22.10 20.35
N TYR A 361 14.45 21.60 21.16
CA TYR A 361 14.21 20.53 22.12
C TYR A 361 15.10 20.73 23.35
N GLN A 362 14.71 20.15 24.47
CA GLN A 362 15.51 20.11 25.69
C GLN A 362 16.25 18.77 25.78
N SER A 363 17.58 18.83 25.89
CA SER A 363 18.41 17.67 26.23
C SER A 363 18.34 17.39 27.73
N LEU A 364 18.08 16.14 28.11
CA LEU A 364 18.02 15.71 29.50
C LEU A 364 19.40 15.28 30.02
N GLU A 365 19.85 15.92 31.10
CA GLU A 365 21.07 15.57 31.84
C GLU A 365 21.02 14.15 32.40
N THR A 366 19.90 13.78 33.01
CA THR A 366 19.59 12.42 33.45
C THR A 366 18.61 11.78 32.47
N PRO A 367 18.86 10.55 31.98
CA PRO A 367 17.89 9.87 31.12
C PRO A 367 16.52 9.78 31.78
N ALA A 368 15.46 9.87 30.97
CA ALA A 368 14.11 9.71 31.47
C ALA A 368 13.88 8.30 32.07
N LEU A 369 13.13 8.20 33.17
CA LEU A 369 12.90 6.98 33.96
C LEU A 369 12.15 5.88 33.22
N LEU A 370 12.76 4.72 32.95
CA LEU A 370 12.14 3.64 32.17
C LEU A 370 10.69 3.34 32.60
N ALA A 371 9.81 3.18 31.61
CA ALA A 371 8.43 2.76 31.85
C ALA A 371 8.40 1.32 32.38
N PRO A 372 7.32 0.90 33.07
CA PRO A 372 7.18 -0.48 33.52
C PRO A 372 7.32 -1.47 32.37
N GLN A 373 8.14 -2.50 32.58
CA GLN A 373 8.31 -3.60 31.64
C GLN A 373 7.02 -4.41 31.50
N ILE A 374 6.64 -4.71 30.25
CA ILE A 374 5.51 -5.58 29.92
C ILE A 374 6.03 -6.69 29.01
N GLY A 375 6.14 -7.91 29.55
CA GLY A 375 6.76 -9.04 28.84
C GLY A 375 8.22 -8.75 28.51
N HIS A 376 8.61 -8.86 27.24
CA HIS A 376 9.97 -8.57 26.75
C HIS A 376 10.16 -7.12 26.25
N TYR A 377 9.18 -6.25 26.48
CA TYR A 377 9.12 -4.92 25.89
C TYR A 377 8.98 -3.81 26.94
N LEU A 378 9.47 -2.63 26.58
CA LEU A 378 9.29 -1.37 27.30
C LEU A 378 8.49 -0.40 26.43
N PRO A 379 7.45 0.26 26.95
CA PRO A 379 6.82 1.39 26.27
C PRO A 379 7.85 2.44 25.87
N TYR A 380 7.88 2.79 24.59
CA TYR A 380 8.91 3.64 24.05
C TYR A 380 8.63 5.12 24.32
N ARG A 381 9.69 5.84 24.68
CA ARG A 381 9.75 7.29 24.60
C ARG A 381 11.19 7.75 24.38
N PRO A 382 11.41 8.98 23.89
CA PRO A 382 12.74 9.54 23.82
C PRO A 382 13.43 9.53 25.19
N SER A 383 14.67 9.06 25.25
CA SER A 383 15.40 8.88 26.52
C SER A 383 16.13 10.15 26.98
N ARG A 384 16.54 10.99 26.02
CA ARG A 384 17.36 12.20 26.24
C ARG A 384 16.74 13.49 25.73
N ILE A 385 15.59 13.43 25.08
CA ILE A 385 15.03 14.56 24.33
C ILE A 385 13.61 14.82 24.83
N VAL A 386 13.30 16.08 25.12
CA VAL A 386 11.91 16.55 25.28
C VAL A 386 11.66 17.61 24.21
N ILE A 387 10.62 17.40 23.41
CA ILE A 387 10.26 18.32 22.32
C ILE A 387 8.93 18.97 22.68
N ASP A 388 8.97 20.25 23.00
CA ASP A 388 7.78 21.00 23.41
C ASP A 388 6.75 21.05 22.27
N GLY A 389 5.49 20.73 22.59
CA GLY A 389 4.40 20.70 21.61
C GLY A 389 4.41 19.52 20.65
N ALA A 390 5.33 18.56 20.79
CA ALA A 390 5.32 17.34 19.97
C ALA A 390 4.21 16.38 20.42
N ALA A 391 3.42 15.88 19.47
CA ALA A 391 2.44 14.85 19.72
C ALA A 391 3.11 13.48 19.97
N GLU A 392 2.46 12.63 20.76
CA GLU A 392 2.83 11.22 20.84
C GLU A 392 2.62 10.51 19.49
N HIS A 393 3.27 9.37 19.31
CA HIS A 393 3.07 8.58 18.09
C HIS A 393 1.63 8.03 18.05
N PRO A 394 0.89 8.11 16.93
CA PRO A 394 -0.52 7.72 16.85
C PRO A 394 -0.81 6.27 17.26
N THR A 395 0.19 5.41 17.15
CA THR A 395 0.15 4.02 17.65
C THR A 395 1.23 3.85 18.70
N PRO A 396 0.92 3.30 19.90
CA PRO A 396 1.91 3.11 20.94
C PRO A 396 3.13 2.33 20.43
N LEU A 397 4.32 2.86 20.69
CA LEU A 397 5.58 2.25 20.31
C LEU A 397 6.19 1.53 21.52
N VAL A 398 6.98 0.48 21.24
CA VAL A 398 7.76 -0.25 22.23
C VAL A 398 9.17 -0.48 21.71
N GLU A 399 10.11 -0.71 22.63
CA GLU A 399 11.43 -1.25 22.33
C GLU A 399 11.71 -2.49 23.21
N SER A 400 12.69 -3.31 22.83
CA SER A 400 13.09 -4.45 23.65
C SER A 400 13.75 -3.99 24.96
N VAL A 401 13.65 -4.80 26.01
CA VAL A 401 14.32 -4.52 27.29
C VAL A 401 15.84 -4.33 27.11
N ALA A 402 16.47 -5.12 26.24
CA ALA A 402 17.89 -4.99 25.92
C ALA A 402 18.23 -3.60 25.37
N MET A 403 17.42 -3.08 24.44
CA MET A 403 17.61 -1.74 23.87
C MET A 403 17.28 -0.64 24.88
N GLY A 404 16.20 -0.77 25.65
CA GLY A 404 15.82 0.22 26.66
C GLY A 404 16.78 0.31 27.85
N SER A 405 17.59 -0.73 28.11
CA SER A 405 18.61 -0.73 29.17
C SER A 405 19.74 0.28 28.97
N ILE A 406 19.89 0.82 27.75
CA ILE A 406 20.92 1.80 27.41
C ILE A 406 20.29 3.08 26.87
N ALA A 407 20.70 4.21 27.40
CA ALA A 407 20.26 5.51 26.92
C ALA A 407 21.08 5.92 25.70
N ALA A 408 20.43 6.59 24.76
CA ALA A 408 21.12 7.28 23.67
C ALA A 408 21.97 8.44 24.25
N PRO A 409 22.98 8.95 23.52
CA PRO A 409 23.78 10.07 23.98
C PRO A 409 22.96 11.36 23.92
N LYS A 410 23.45 12.43 24.56
CA LYS A 410 22.83 13.75 24.39
C LYS A 410 23.09 14.22 22.96
N PRO A 411 22.05 14.61 22.20
CA PRO A 411 22.24 15.14 20.87
C PRO A 411 22.56 16.63 20.92
N ASP A 412 23.49 17.04 20.05
CA ASP A 412 23.94 18.44 19.93
C ASP A 412 23.38 19.13 18.68
N ALA A 413 22.92 18.36 17.68
CA ALA A 413 22.45 18.93 16.42
C ALA A 413 21.03 19.47 16.57
N VAL A 414 20.80 20.68 16.07
CA VAL A 414 19.48 21.32 15.98
C VAL A 414 19.02 21.31 14.51
N PRO A 415 18.11 20.39 14.12
CA PRO A 415 17.53 20.36 12.77
C PRO A 415 16.69 21.59 12.46
N GLN A 416 16.44 21.85 11.18
CA GLN A 416 15.53 22.90 10.70
C GLN A 416 14.36 22.27 9.95
N LEU A 417 13.16 22.81 10.16
CA LEU A 417 11.94 22.35 9.52
C LEU A 417 11.05 23.56 9.17
N PRO A 418 10.13 23.43 8.20
CA PRO A 418 9.01 24.36 8.06
C PRO A 418 8.26 24.57 9.38
N ASP A 419 7.94 25.82 9.70
CA ASP A 419 7.31 26.20 10.95
C ASP A 419 5.94 25.54 11.14
N GLY A 420 5.63 25.22 12.39
CA GLY A 420 4.38 24.57 12.80
C GLY A 420 4.29 23.07 12.50
N LEU A 421 5.29 22.41 11.89
CA LEU A 421 5.25 20.96 11.62
C LEU A 421 5.04 20.10 12.88
N ILE A 422 5.79 20.40 13.94
CA ILE A 422 5.71 19.70 15.23
C ILE A 422 4.38 19.99 15.93
N ALA A 423 4.00 21.27 16.03
CA ALA A 423 2.76 21.69 16.68
C ALA A 423 1.49 21.14 16.01
N LYS A 424 1.54 20.90 14.69
CA LYS A 424 0.46 20.24 13.92
C LYS A 424 0.44 18.71 14.08
N GLY A 425 1.41 18.13 14.80
CA GLY A 425 1.53 16.69 14.99
C GLY A 425 1.89 15.91 13.72
N LEU A 426 2.46 16.56 12.71
CA LEU A 426 2.85 15.90 11.45
C LEU A 426 4.07 14.98 11.63
N LEU A 427 4.92 15.28 12.62
CA LEU A 427 5.93 14.38 13.17
C LEU A 427 5.63 14.16 14.65
N SER A 428 5.60 12.90 15.07
CA SER A 428 5.55 12.58 16.50
C SER A 428 6.89 12.82 17.18
N ALA A 429 6.92 12.88 18.51
CA ALA A 429 8.15 13.00 19.29
C ALA A 429 9.20 11.92 18.92
N ALA A 430 8.76 10.66 18.74
CA ALA A 430 9.63 9.57 18.31
C ALA A 430 10.16 9.77 16.87
N GLN A 431 9.33 10.26 15.95
CA GLN A 431 9.78 10.51 14.57
C GLN A 431 10.76 11.69 14.50
N ALA A 432 10.52 12.74 15.28
CA ALA A 432 11.41 13.89 15.38
C ALA A 432 12.75 13.53 16.09
N GLU A 433 12.73 12.62 17.07
CA GLU A 433 13.96 12.08 17.68
C GLU A 433 14.87 11.41 16.63
N THR A 434 14.30 10.69 15.66
CA THR A 434 15.09 10.12 14.55
C THR A 434 15.79 11.19 13.74
N LEU A 435 15.10 12.29 13.43
CA LEU A 435 15.69 13.42 12.71
C LEU A 435 16.87 14.02 13.51
N ILE A 436 16.69 14.24 14.81
CA ILE A 436 17.70 14.83 15.69
C ILE A 436 18.96 13.96 15.75
N TYR A 437 18.80 12.64 15.96
CA TYR A 437 19.95 11.73 16.01
C TYR A 437 20.59 11.50 14.64
N ALA A 438 19.81 11.43 13.55
CA ALA A 438 20.37 11.35 12.21
C ALA A 438 21.19 12.61 11.87
N ALA A 439 20.68 13.80 12.19
CA ALA A 439 21.41 15.06 12.03
C ALA A 439 22.68 15.11 12.89
N SER A 440 22.61 14.61 14.13
CA SER A 440 23.78 14.52 15.03
C SER A 440 24.84 13.56 14.50
N ALA A 441 24.43 12.41 13.95
CA ALA A 441 25.34 11.48 13.30
C ALA A 441 25.99 12.09 12.05
N HIS A 442 25.19 12.72 11.17
CA HIS A 442 25.67 13.35 9.94
C HIS A 442 26.56 14.58 10.15
N ALA A 443 26.58 15.15 11.36
CA ALA A 443 27.51 16.22 11.74
C ALA A 443 28.92 15.70 12.06
N ARG A 444 29.11 14.39 12.23
CA ARG A 444 30.39 13.74 12.54
C ARG A 444 31.00 13.08 11.30
N ASP A 445 32.30 12.86 11.36
CA ASP A 445 33.04 12.06 10.40
C ASP A 445 33.48 10.74 11.04
N LEU A 446 33.66 9.70 10.22
CA LEU A 446 34.33 8.47 10.61
C LEU A 446 35.76 8.80 11.07
N PRO A 447 36.28 8.14 12.12
CA PRO A 447 37.66 8.31 12.53
C PRO A 447 38.64 7.94 11.41
N GLY A 448 39.59 8.83 11.12
CA GLY A 448 40.62 8.64 10.10
C GLY A 448 40.24 9.09 8.69
N ARG A 449 41.03 8.62 7.72
CA ARG A 449 40.91 8.97 6.29
C ARG A 449 40.95 7.70 5.46
N PHE A 450 40.18 7.69 4.38
CA PHE A 450 39.96 6.50 3.57
C PHE A 450 40.03 6.78 2.08
N GLU A 451 40.43 5.77 1.32
CA GLU A 451 40.32 5.73 -0.13
C GLU A 451 39.46 4.53 -0.57
N PRO A 452 38.62 4.70 -1.60
CA PRO A 452 37.87 3.60 -2.17
C PRO A 452 38.83 2.63 -2.88
N GLU A 453 38.78 1.35 -2.50
CA GLU A 453 39.49 0.26 -3.16
C GLU A 453 38.51 -0.58 -4.01
N ASP A 454 39.03 -1.34 -4.97
CA ASP A 454 38.25 -2.20 -5.88
C ASP A 454 37.03 -1.48 -6.49
N LYS A 455 37.27 -0.31 -7.09
CA LYS A 455 36.23 0.56 -7.69
C LYS A 455 35.11 0.96 -6.72
N GLY A 456 35.43 1.08 -5.42
CA GLY A 456 34.52 1.48 -4.36
C GLY A 456 33.84 0.33 -3.61
N CYS A 457 34.22 -0.92 -3.85
CA CYS A 457 33.66 -2.07 -3.12
C CYS A 457 34.07 -2.11 -1.64
N SER A 458 35.19 -1.47 -1.29
CA SER A 458 35.69 -1.36 0.09
C SER A 458 36.32 0.02 0.33
N LEU A 459 36.51 0.36 1.61
CA LEU A 459 37.26 1.52 2.05
C LEU A 459 38.54 1.06 2.73
N LYS A 460 39.67 1.62 2.32
CA LYS A 460 40.99 1.36 2.90
C LYS A 460 41.50 2.60 3.59
N ALA A 461 42.02 2.46 4.80
CA ALA A 461 42.64 3.58 5.51
C ALA A 461 43.87 4.09 4.73
N SER A 462 43.93 5.40 4.51
CA SER A 462 45.00 6.08 3.76
C SER A 462 45.24 7.46 4.36
N ALA A 463 46.50 7.85 4.56
CA ALA A 463 46.83 9.18 5.10
C ALA A 463 46.44 10.29 4.11
N GLU A 464 46.55 10.02 2.82
CA GLU A 464 46.20 10.90 1.70
C GLU A 464 44.70 10.83 1.34
N GLY A 465 43.95 9.93 1.98
CA GLY A 465 42.53 9.71 1.72
C GLY A 465 41.61 10.85 2.14
N GLN A 466 40.32 10.64 1.89
CA GLN A 466 39.26 11.60 2.22
C GLN A 466 38.62 11.28 3.58
N VAL A 467 37.99 12.29 4.17
CA VAL A 467 37.15 12.12 5.36
C VAL A 467 35.75 11.69 4.95
N TYR A 468 35.26 10.62 5.59
CA TYR A 468 33.98 10.01 5.29
C TYR A 468 32.96 10.43 6.35
N ARG A 469 31.84 11.01 5.93
CA ARG A 469 30.76 11.37 6.86
C ARG A 469 30.17 10.12 7.53
N GLN A 470 29.90 10.21 8.83
CA GLN A 470 29.24 9.18 9.63
C GLN A 470 27.76 9.06 9.20
N GLY A 471 27.28 7.82 9.12
CA GLY A 471 25.90 7.48 8.77
C GLY A 471 25.04 7.17 9.99
N TYR A 472 23.74 7.01 9.76
CA TYR A 472 22.75 6.68 10.78
C TYR A 472 21.89 5.49 10.35
N PHE A 473 21.52 4.62 11.30
CA PHE A 473 20.70 3.45 11.04
C PHE A 473 19.33 3.54 11.74
N LEU A 474 18.28 3.58 10.94
CA LEU A 474 16.89 3.55 11.35
C LEU A 474 16.35 2.11 11.30
N GLY A 475 16.28 1.49 12.46
CA GLY A 475 15.85 0.11 12.70
C GLY A 475 14.37 -0.06 13.04
N ASP A 476 13.55 0.98 12.87
CA ASP A 476 12.14 0.93 13.25
C ASP A 476 11.35 -0.13 12.48
N GLY A 477 10.43 -0.80 13.18
CA GLY A 477 9.47 -1.75 12.63
C GLY A 477 8.46 -1.11 11.68
N THR A 478 7.68 -1.95 11.01
CA THR A 478 6.56 -1.48 10.18
C THR A 478 5.53 -0.75 11.06
N GLY A 479 4.99 0.36 10.56
CA GLY A 479 3.99 1.16 11.28
C GLY A 479 4.53 2.31 12.14
N ALA A 480 5.84 2.36 12.43
CA ALA A 480 6.47 3.49 13.13
C ALA A 480 6.65 4.77 12.25
N GLY A 481 6.34 4.66 10.96
CA GLY A 481 6.41 5.78 10.01
C GLY A 481 7.82 6.06 9.44
N LYS A 482 8.59 5.01 9.11
CA LYS A 482 9.93 5.11 8.51
C LYS A 482 10.03 6.06 7.32
N GLY A 483 9.09 5.99 6.37
CA GLY A 483 9.10 6.87 5.20
C GLY A 483 8.99 8.36 5.58
N ARG A 484 8.20 8.69 6.62
CA ARG A 484 8.09 10.05 7.15
C ARG A 484 9.34 10.49 7.92
N GLN A 485 9.97 9.58 8.67
CA GLN A 485 11.25 9.83 9.32
C GLN A 485 12.36 10.12 8.28
N VAL A 486 12.45 9.29 7.24
CA VAL A 486 13.35 9.50 6.10
C VAL A 486 13.10 10.85 5.43
N ALA A 487 11.85 11.16 5.10
CA ALA A 487 11.47 12.42 4.50
C ALA A 487 11.87 13.62 5.38
N SER A 488 11.78 13.51 6.70
CA SER A 488 12.19 14.57 7.62
C SER A 488 13.70 14.84 7.60
N VAL A 489 14.53 13.80 7.45
CA VAL A 489 16.00 13.92 7.32
C VAL A 489 16.37 14.61 6.01
N ILE A 490 15.68 14.26 4.92
CA ILE A 490 15.84 14.96 3.64
C ILE A 490 15.40 16.42 3.78
N LEU A 491 14.24 16.67 4.42
CA LEU A 491 13.65 18.00 4.53
C LEU A 491 14.56 18.98 5.28
N ASP A 492 15.20 18.55 6.36
CA ASP A 492 16.14 19.38 7.12
C ASP A 492 17.33 19.86 6.26
N ARG A 493 17.78 19.04 5.30
CA ARG A 493 18.83 19.43 4.34
C ARG A 493 18.25 20.27 3.20
N TRP A 494 17.07 19.91 2.72
CA TRP A 494 16.36 20.66 1.69
C TRP A 494 16.14 22.13 2.06
N VAL A 495 15.72 22.40 3.30
CA VAL A 495 15.48 23.79 3.76
C VAL A 495 16.76 24.57 4.03
N ARG A 496 17.91 23.89 4.19
CA ARG A 496 19.24 24.50 4.35
C ARG A 496 19.95 24.80 3.02
N GLY A 497 19.39 24.33 1.90
CA GLY A 497 19.86 24.64 0.55
C GLY A 497 20.52 23.47 -0.17
N GLU A 498 20.79 22.35 0.51
CA GLU A 498 21.16 21.11 -0.16
C GLU A 498 19.93 20.55 -0.89
N ARG A 499 19.91 20.62 -2.24
CA ARG A 499 18.72 20.29 -3.05
C ARG A 499 18.84 19.02 -3.90
N ARG A 500 19.95 18.29 -3.82
CA ARG A 500 20.14 17.01 -4.52
C ARG A 500 20.14 15.87 -3.51
N HIS A 501 19.19 14.95 -3.59
CA HIS A 501 19.12 13.77 -2.72
C HIS A 501 18.86 12.49 -3.51
N ILE A 502 19.17 11.33 -2.93
CA ILE A 502 18.97 10.03 -3.54
C ILE A 502 18.16 9.17 -2.58
N TRP A 503 17.04 8.61 -3.05
CA TRP A 503 16.21 7.68 -2.30
C TRP A 503 16.16 6.35 -3.04
N ILE A 504 16.82 5.33 -2.47
CA ILE A 504 16.85 3.97 -3.02
C ILE A 504 15.88 3.11 -2.23
N SER A 505 14.97 2.40 -2.92
CA SER A 505 13.99 1.51 -2.29
C SER A 505 13.81 0.19 -3.05
N LYS A 506 12.93 -0.69 -2.57
CA LYS A 506 12.78 -2.06 -3.08
C LYS A 506 12.18 -2.14 -4.49
N ASN A 507 11.15 -1.37 -4.76
CA ASN A 507 10.39 -1.42 -6.02
C ASN A 507 9.80 -0.05 -6.38
N GLU A 508 9.27 0.08 -7.60
CA GLU A 508 8.69 1.35 -8.08
C GLU A 508 7.34 1.67 -7.42
N ALA A 509 6.64 0.70 -6.84
CA ALA A 509 5.38 0.95 -6.15
C ALA A 509 5.56 1.85 -4.91
N LEU A 510 6.73 1.77 -4.26
CA LEU A 510 7.10 2.62 -3.12
C LEU A 510 7.42 4.09 -3.51
N LEU A 511 7.44 4.43 -4.80
CA LEU A 511 7.60 5.83 -5.23
C LEU A 511 6.46 6.72 -4.71
N GLU A 512 5.22 6.23 -4.79
CA GLU A 512 4.07 7.01 -4.35
C GLU A 512 3.99 7.09 -2.81
N ASP A 513 4.48 6.06 -2.10
CA ASP A 513 4.65 6.12 -0.64
C ASP A 513 5.68 7.19 -0.24
N ALA A 514 6.83 7.23 -0.92
CA ALA A 514 7.85 8.26 -0.69
C ALA A 514 7.32 9.67 -0.99
N ARG A 515 6.54 9.83 -2.08
CA ARG A 515 5.89 11.10 -2.43
C ARG A 515 4.85 11.52 -1.40
N ARG A 516 4.04 10.59 -0.90
CA ARG A 516 3.06 10.84 0.16
C ARG A 516 3.77 11.32 1.42
N ASP A 517 4.83 10.63 1.84
CA ASP A 517 5.53 10.96 3.08
C ASP A 517 6.31 12.28 2.97
N TRP A 518 6.85 12.60 1.79
CA TRP A 518 7.42 13.91 1.48
C TRP A 518 6.37 15.03 1.48
N ALA A 519 5.22 14.80 0.83
CA ALA A 519 4.13 15.77 0.76
C ALA A 519 3.49 16.03 2.12
N ALA A 520 3.41 15.01 2.99
CA ALA A 520 2.93 15.15 4.35
C ALA A 520 3.75 16.15 5.18
N LEU A 521 5.03 16.37 4.82
CA LEU A 521 5.89 17.35 5.48
C LEU A 521 5.99 18.69 4.73
N GLY A 522 5.14 18.90 3.72
CA GLY A 522 5.08 20.15 2.93
C GLY A 522 5.92 20.14 1.65
N GLY A 523 6.55 19.03 1.30
CA GLY A 523 7.21 18.84 0.01
C GLY A 523 6.24 18.73 -1.16
N LEU A 524 6.70 18.88 -2.39
CA LEU A 524 5.88 18.65 -3.58
C LEU A 524 6.18 17.25 -4.16
N PRO A 525 5.16 16.46 -4.57
CA PRO A 525 5.40 15.15 -5.19
C PRO A 525 6.32 15.19 -6.42
N ILE A 526 6.37 16.33 -7.12
CA ILE A 526 7.24 16.54 -8.28
C ILE A 526 8.72 16.70 -7.91
N ASP A 527 9.05 16.96 -6.65
CA ASP A 527 10.43 16.99 -6.18
C ASP A 527 11.06 15.59 -6.24
N ILE A 528 10.24 14.53 -6.18
CA ILE A 528 10.70 13.13 -6.29
C ILE A 528 10.50 12.63 -7.71
N GLN A 529 11.60 12.32 -8.40
CA GLN A 529 11.59 11.82 -9.78
C GLN A 529 12.25 10.45 -9.89
N PRO A 530 11.61 9.45 -10.55
CA PRO A 530 12.23 8.16 -10.73
C PRO A 530 13.34 8.22 -11.79
N LEU A 531 14.47 7.56 -11.52
CA LEU A 531 15.59 7.46 -12.47
C LEU A 531 15.20 6.87 -13.83
N ALA A 532 14.15 6.04 -13.87
CA ALA A 532 13.58 5.50 -15.09
C ALA A 532 13.11 6.57 -16.08
N SER A 533 12.86 7.80 -15.63
CA SER A 533 12.50 8.95 -16.50
C SER A 533 13.60 9.35 -17.47
N TRP A 534 14.86 9.02 -17.15
CA TRP A 534 16.01 9.22 -18.02
C TRP A 534 16.48 7.89 -18.59
N LYS A 535 16.76 7.87 -19.90
CA LYS A 535 17.30 6.68 -20.56
C LYS A 535 18.69 6.37 -20.02
N LEU A 536 19.03 5.08 -19.95
CA LEU A 536 20.39 4.66 -19.60
C LEU A 536 21.41 5.26 -20.58
N GLY A 537 22.48 5.85 -20.05
CA GLY A 537 23.53 6.53 -20.83
C GLY A 537 23.23 8.00 -21.17
N THR A 538 22.05 8.53 -20.82
CA THR A 538 21.75 9.96 -21.00
C THR A 538 21.95 10.72 -19.69
N PRO A 539 22.49 11.95 -19.69
CA PRO A 539 22.64 12.74 -18.46
C PRO A 539 21.29 12.98 -17.76
N ILE A 540 21.29 12.93 -16.43
CA ILE A 540 20.11 13.27 -15.62
C ILE A 540 19.99 14.80 -15.62
N ALA A 541 18.97 15.32 -16.30
CA ALA A 541 18.78 16.77 -16.47
C ALA A 541 18.12 17.47 -15.26
N MET A 542 17.83 16.72 -14.19
CA MET A 542 17.27 17.26 -12.95
C MET A 542 18.35 18.06 -12.20
N ARG A 543 18.12 19.35 -11.92
CA ARG A 543 19.09 20.16 -11.16
C ARG A 543 18.91 20.01 -9.66
N ASP A 544 17.66 20.12 -9.23
CA ASP A 544 17.21 20.04 -7.85
C ASP A 544 16.12 18.96 -7.77
N GLY A 545 16.16 18.14 -6.71
CA GLY A 545 15.18 17.09 -6.48
C GLY A 545 15.75 15.89 -5.73
N ILE A 546 14.84 14.94 -5.48
CA ILE A 546 15.09 13.66 -4.86
C ILE A 546 15.01 12.60 -5.96
N LEU A 547 16.15 12.01 -6.31
CA LEU A 547 16.22 10.97 -7.31
C LEU A 547 15.77 9.64 -6.68
N PHE A 548 14.63 9.12 -7.11
CA PHE A 548 14.10 7.84 -6.65
C PHE A 548 14.62 6.69 -7.52
N ILE A 549 15.11 5.64 -6.89
CA ILE A 549 15.82 4.54 -7.54
C ILE A 549 15.39 3.23 -6.89
N THR A 550 15.29 2.15 -7.66
CA THR A 550 15.12 0.81 -7.08
C THR A 550 16.46 0.08 -7.01
N TYR A 551 16.67 -0.83 -6.05
CA TYR A 551 17.89 -1.66 -6.02
C TYR A 551 18.13 -2.43 -7.34
N PRO A 552 17.12 -3.04 -7.99
CA PRO A 552 17.29 -3.59 -9.34
C PRO A 552 17.77 -2.55 -10.37
N THR A 553 17.22 -1.33 -10.37
CA THR A 553 17.66 -0.27 -11.28
C THR A 553 19.10 0.15 -11.00
N LEU A 554 19.48 0.31 -9.73
CA LEU A 554 20.82 0.74 -9.32
C LEU A 554 21.93 -0.17 -9.88
N ARG A 555 21.73 -1.49 -9.83
CA ARG A 555 22.71 -2.46 -10.36
C ARG A 555 22.69 -2.62 -11.88
N SER A 556 21.69 -2.07 -12.57
CA SER A 556 21.51 -2.30 -14.00
C SER A 556 22.51 -1.51 -14.86
N GLY A 557 22.89 -2.08 -16.00
CA GLY A 557 23.82 -1.46 -16.93
C GLY A 557 24.02 -2.27 -18.21
N ARG A 558 24.72 -1.67 -19.17
CA ARG A 558 25.25 -2.28 -20.39
C ARG A 558 26.77 -2.08 -20.41
N ASN A 559 27.47 -2.75 -21.32
CA ASN A 559 28.95 -2.71 -21.39
C ASN A 559 29.53 -1.29 -21.52
N ASP A 560 28.76 -0.36 -22.08
CA ASP A 560 29.13 1.03 -22.36
C ASP A 560 28.57 2.06 -21.35
N ALA A 561 27.58 1.69 -20.52
CA ALA A 561 26.96 2.59 -19.56
C ALA A 561 26.25 1.86 -18.41
N THR A 562 26.49 2.28 -17.16
CA THR A 562 25.78 1.76 -15.98
C THR A 562 24.88 2.82 -15.34
N ARG A 563 23.82 2.39 -14.65
CA ARG A 563 22.98 3.31 -13.86
C ARG A 563 23.77 3.94 -12.71
N LEU A 564 24.69 3.20 -12.09
CA LEU A 564 25.58 3.73 -11.05
C LEU A 564 26.41 4.91 -11.57
N ASP A 565 27.08 4.76 -12.71
CA ASP A 565 27.90 5.84 -13.28
C ASP A 565 27.05 7.06 -13.67
N GLN A 566 25.83 6.83 -14.17
CA GLN A 566 24.86 7.89 -14.46
C GLN A 566 24.45 8.68 -13.20
N ILE A 567 24.28 8.00 -12.07
CA ILE A 567 23.96 8.62 -10.78
C ILE A 567 25.17 9.38 -10.24
N LEU A 568 26.37 8.79 -10.29
CA LEU A 568 27.60 9.44 -9.83
C LEU A 568 27.89 10.72 -10.63
N ALA A 569 27.71 10.68 -11.95
CA ALA A 569 27.86 11.85 -12.81
C ALA A 569 26.85 12.96 -12.49
N TRP A 570 25.65 12.61 -12.03
CA TRP A 570 24.65 13.58 -11.59
C TRP A 570 24.92 14.13 -10.18
N ALA A 571 25.39 13.26 -9.28
CA ALA A 571 25.71 13.64 -7.91
C ALA A 571 26.86 14.65 -7.87
N GLY A 572 27.92 14.38 -8.65
CA GLY A 572 29.16 15.14 -8.66
C GLY A 572 30.06 14.84 -7.45
N ASP A 573 31.32 15.26 -7.52
CA ASP A 573 32.30 15.07 -6.44
C ASP A 573 31.98 15.91 -5.19
N ASP A 574 31.20 16.98 -5.37
CA ASP A 574 30.73 17.88 -4.31
C ASP A 574 29.42 17.42 -3.64
N PHE A 575 28.92 16.23 -3.98
CA PHE A 575 27.66 15.73 -3.43
C PHE A 575 27.72 15.60 -1.90
N ASP A 576 26.92 16.41 -1.24
CA ASP A 576 26.74 16.37 0.21
C ASP A 576 25.31 15.98 0.61
N GLY A 577 24.44 15.70 -0.36
CA GLY A 577 23.06 15.30 -0.17
C GLY A 577 22.85 14.02 0.66
N VAL A 578 21.58 13.73 0.92
CA VAL A 578 21.17 12.51 1.65
C VAL A 578 21.07 11.34 0.68
N ILE A 579 21.70 10.21 1.03
CA ILE A 579 21.50 8.92 0.36
C ILE A 579 20.73 8.03 1.32
N VAL A 580 19.49 7.74 0.97
CA VAL A 580 18.63 6.83 1.72
C VAL A 580 18.72 5.45 1.10
N PHE A 581 19.10 4.47 1.90
CA PHE A 581 18.89 3.05 1.60
C PHE A 581 17.67 2.58 2.36
N ASP A 582 16.50 2.74 1.76
CA ASP A 582 15.23 2.23 2.27
C ASP A 582 15.12 0.74 1.98
N GLU A 583 14.60 -0.03 2.94
CA GLU A 583 14.75 -1.48 2.98
C GLU A 583 16.20 -1.95 2.78
N ALA A 584 17.13 -1.36 3.55
CA ALA A 584 18.57 -1.57 3.41
C ALA A 584 19.02 -3.05 3.47
N HIS A 585 18.24 -3.94 4.09
CA HIS A 585 18.50 -5.39 4.07
C HIS A 585 18.57 -5.97 2.63
N ALA A 586 18.02 -5.29 1.61
CA ALA A 586 18.18 -5.67 0.22
C ALA A 586 19.65 -5.61 -0.26
N MET A 587 20.52 -4.91 0.47
CA MET A 587 21.98 -4.88 0.24
C MET A 587 22.74 -5.96 1.02
N ALA A 588 22.04 -6.85 1.74
CA ALA A 588 22.69 -7.97 2.41
C ALA A 588 23.55 -8.77 1.42
N ASN A 589 24.61 -9.39 1.94
CA ASN A 589 25.60 -10.11 1.14
C ASN A 589 26.39 -9.22 0.15
N ALA A 590 26.47 -7.90 0.36
CA ALA A 590 27.33 -7.01 -0.45
C ALA A 590 28.82 -7.43 -0.45
N ALA A 591 29.29 -8.01 0.66
CA ALA A 591 30.66 -8.47 0.83
C ALA A 591 30.96 -9.82 0.14
N GLY A 592 29.93 -10.55 -0.31
CA GLY A 592 30.00 -12.00 -0.38
C GLY A 592 30.10 -12.60 1.02
N GLY A 593 30.18 -13.92 1.12
CA GLY A 593 30.31 -14.58 2.43
C GLY A 593 30.61 -16.06 2.29
N GLU A 594 30.96 -16.71 3.39
CA GLU A 594 30.95 -18.17 3.45
C GLU A 594 29.55 -18.64 3.81
N GLY A 595 28.88 -19.25 2.83
CA GLY A 595 27.68 -20.04 3.06
C GLY A 595 28.06 -21.47 3.41
N SER A 596 27.06 -22.31 3.73
CA SER A 596 27.24 -23.75 3.96
C SER A 596 27.84 -24.54 2.77
N ARG A 597 28.13 -23.86 1.66
CA ARG A 597 28.68 -24.35 0.38
C ARG A 597 29.94 -23.60 -0.09
N GLY A 598 30.63 -22.89 0.81
CA GLY A 598 31.85 -22.13 0.51
C GLY A 598 31.62 -20.65 0.15
N LYS A 599 32.63 -20.01 -0.45
CA LYS A 599 32.62 -18.56 -0.78
C LYS A 599 31.56 -18.22 -1.82
N VAL A 600 30.55 -17.48 -1.39
CA VAL A 600 29.46 -16.91 -2.21
C VAL A 600 29.88 -15.53 -2.71
N LYS A 601 29.77 -15.31 -4.03
CA LYS A 601 30.01 -14.02 -4.67
C LYS A 601 28.99 -12.99 -4.14
N GLY A 602 29.46 -11.78 -3.85
CA GLY A 602 28.61 -10.71 -3.32
C GLY A 602 27.43 -10.36 -4.24
N SER A 603 26.31 -9.98 -3.64
CA SER A 603 25.12 -9.55 -4.36
C SER A 603 25.44 -8.30 -5.20
N GLU A 604 25.14 -8.34 -6.51
CA GLU A 604 25.35 -7.19 -7.40
C GLU A 604 24.60 -5.94 -6.90
N GLN A 605 23.44 -6.12 -6.26
CA GLN A 605 22.67 -5.02 -5.66
C GLN A 605 23.43 -4.42 -4.46
N GLY A 606 23.92 -5.28 -3.57
CA GLY A 606 24.71 -4.85 -2.41
C GLY A 606 26.01 -4.17 -2.80
N ILE A 607 26.73 -4.71 -3.80
CA ILE A 607 27.95 -4.12 -4.34
C ILE A 607 27.67 -2.74 -4.93
N ALA A 608 26.61 -2.59 -5.73
CA ALA A 608 26.27 -1.28 -6.32
C ALA A 608 25.92 -0.23 -5.26
N GLY A 609 25.19 -0.63 -4.20
CA GLY A 609 24.90 0.24 -3.06
C GLY A 609 26.14 0.65 -2.28
N VAL A 610 27.04 -0.29 -1.99
CA VAL A 610 28.33 -0.01 -1.32
C VAL A 610 29.22 0.90 -2.16
N ARG A 611 29.30 0.66 -3.47
CA ARG A 611 30.06 1.53 -4.38
C ARG A 611 29.51 2.95 -4.41
N LEU A 612 28.18 3.12 -4.50
CA LEU A 612 27.55 4.44 -4.49
C LEU A 612 27.94 5.25 -3.25
N GLN A 613 27.79 4.67 -2.05
CA GLN A 613 28.14 5.38 -0.82
C GLN A 613 29.66 5.58 -0.67
N ASN A 614 30.50 4.65 -1.12
CA ASN A 614 31.95 4.77 -0.95
C ASN A 614 32.59 5.77 -1.94
N LEU A 615 31.98 5.95 -3.11
CA LEU A 615 32.42 6.92 -4.11
C LEU A 615 31.89 8.34 -3.86
N LEU A 616 31.04 8.55 -2.85
CA LEU A 616 30.53 9.87 -2.44
C LEU A 616 30.88 10.15 -0.97
N PRO A 617 32.12 10.56 -0.65
CA PRO A 617 32.65 10.58 0.72
C PRO A 617 31.88 11.49 1.68
N ARG A 618 31.33 12.60 1.16
CA ARG A 618 30.57 13.60 1.94
C ARG A 618 29.06 13.35 1.96
N ALA A 619 28.55 12.32 1.29
CA ALA A 619 27.13 11.97 1.33
C ALA A 619 26.65 11.68 2.77
N ARG A 620 25.44 12.14 3.08
CA ARG A 620 24.75 11.86 4.35
C ARG A 620 23.98 10.56 4.23
N VAL A 621 24.57 9.46 4.71
CA VAL A 621 23.98 8.12 4.53
C VAL A 621 22.98 7.80 5.63
N LEU A 622 21.77 7.41 5.22
CA LEU A 622 20.70 6.92 6.09
C LEU A 622 20.31 5.50 5.66
N TYR A 623 20.55 4.53 6.53
CA TYR A 623 20.08 3.16 6.33
C TYR A 623 18.73 3.02 7.03
N ALA A 624 17.69 2.54 6.35
CA ALA A 624 16.39 2.31 6.94
C ALA A 624 15.98 0.84 6.72
N SER A 625 15.91 0.05 7.79
CA SER A 625 15.43 -1.33 7.72
C SER A 625 15.08 -1.91 9.10
N ALA A 626 13.90 -2.52 9.22
CA ALA A 626 13.46 -3.14 10.48
C ALA A 626 14.32 -4.34 10.91
N THR A 627 14.98 -5.01 9.96
CA THR A 627 15.76 -6.24 10.18
C THR A 627 17.27 -6.02 10.11
N GLY A 628 17.71 -4.75 10.21
CA GLY A 628 19.10 -4.37 10.05
C GLY A 628 20.07 -5.00 11.04
N ALA A 629 19.67 -5.11 12.31
CA ALA A 629 20.50 -5.62 13.40
C ALA A 629 20.05 -7.01 13.89
N SER A 630 19.36 -7.80 13.05
CA SER A 630 18.98 -9.19 13.39
C SER A 630 19.99 -10.23 12.90
N ASP A 631 20.82 -9.88 11.91
CA ASP A 631 21.86 -10.75 11.33
C ASP A 631 23.10 -9.89 11.00
N VAL A 632 24.31 -10.41 11.25
CA VAL A 632 25.58 -9.70 11.02
C VAL A 632 25.80 -9.31 9.56
N ASN A 633 25.29 -10.11 8.63
CA ASN A 633 25.40 -9.82 7.21
C ASN A 633 24.55 -8.58 6.82
N ASN A 634 23.57 -8.21 7.64
CA ASN A 634 22.75 -7.01 7.46
C ASN A 634 23.45 -5.73 7.96
N LEU A 635 24.62 -5.82 8.60
CA LEU A 635 25.44 -4.66 8.96
C LEU A 635 26.69 -4.51 8.07
N ALA A 636 27.05 -5.56 7.32
CA ALA A 636 28.24 -5.57 6.47
C ALA A 636 28.22 -4.53 5.32
N TYR A 637 27.03 -4.09 4.89
CA TYR A 637 26.89 -3.01 3.89
C TYR A 637 26.89 -1.61 4.52
N ALA A 638 26.76 -1.50 5.85
CA ALA A 638 26.58 -0.25 6.56
C ALA A 638 27.93 0.41 6.88
N THR A 639 28.75 0.63 5.84
CA THR A 639 30.14 1.08 5.94
C THR A 639 30.29 2.43 6.66
N ARG A 640 29.22 3.25 6.70
CA ARG A 640 29.20 4.54 7.37
C ARG A 640 28.86 4.48 8.85
N LEU A 641 28.66 3.32 9.45
CA LEU A 641 28.42 3.22 10.90
C LEU A 641 29.71 3.23 11.73
N GLY A 642 30.88 3.07 11.13
CA GLY A 642 32.14 3.04 11.88
C GLY A 642 32.29 1.77 12.73
N LEU A 643 31.73 0.65 12.26
CA LEU A 643 31.82 -0.65 12.93
C LEU A 643 33.20 -1.31 12.79
N TRP A 644 34.02 -0.86 11.85
CA TRP A 644 35.38 -1.32 11.61
C TRP A 644 36.24 -0.19 11.05
N GLY A 645 37.56 -0.36 11.12
CA GLY A 645 38.56 0.61 10.67
C GLY A 645 39.33 1.27 11.82
N PRO A 646 40.05 2.37 11.55
CA PRO A 646 40.81 3.11 12.55
C PRO A 646 39.98 3.45 13.79
N GLU A 647 40.58 3.30 14.97
CA GLU A 647 39.95 3.60 16.27
C GLU A 647 38.70 2.77 16.62
N THR A 648 38.51 1.63 15.94
CA THR A 648 37.45 0.66 16.25
C THR A 648 38.03 -0.66 16.76
N ALA A 649 37.20 -1.51 17.36
CA ALA A 649 37.62 -2.84 17.83
C ALA A 649 37.99 -3.81 16.69
N PHE A 650 37.53 -3.53 15.46
CA PHE A 650 37.69 -4.43 14.32
C PHE A 650 38.50 -3.76 13.20
N ALA A 651 39.63 -4.36 12.83
CA ALA A 651 40.52 -3.77 11.81
C ALA A 651 39.84 -3.63 10.43
N ASN A 652 39.04 -4.63 10.06
CA ASN A 652 38.31 -4.65 8.79
C ASN A 652 36.94 -5.35 8.92
N ARG A 653 36.14 -5.23 7.87
CA ARG A 653 34.79 -5.80 7.77
C ARG A 653 34.79 -7.32 7.95
N GLU A 654 35.76 -8.02 7.39
CA GLU A 654 35.84 -9.49 7.44
C GLU A 654 36.04 -9.98 8.87
N THR A 655 36.92 -9.35 9.65
CA THR A 655 37.06 -9.62 11.10
C THR A 655 35.79 -9.33 11.88
N PHE A 656 35.12 -8.19 11.62
CA PHE A 656 33.85 -7.87 12.26
C PHE A 656 32.79 -8.95 12.00
N VAL A 657 32.62 -9.37 10.74
CA VAL A 657 31.60 -10.37 10.39
C VAL A 657 31.90 -11.73 11.02
N ALA A 658 33.17 -12.15 11.05
CA ALA A 658 33.57 -13.42 11.64
C ALA A 658 33.32 -13.44 13.16
N ASP A 659 33.85 -12.45 13.89
CA ASP A 659 33.79 -12.43 15.36
C ASP A 659 32.36 -12.29 15.88
N ILE A 660 31.53 -11.46 15.23
CA ILE A 660 30.13 -11.30 15.62
C ILE A 660 29.30 -12.54 15.25
N ARG A 661 29.63 -13.24 14.15
CA ARG A 661 28.98 -14.50 13.78
C ARG A 661 29.27 -15.58 14.83
N ASP A 662 30.53 -15.70 15.26
CA ASP A 662 30.95 -16.66 16.29
C ASP A 662 30.31 -16.37 17.65
N GLY A 663 30.10 -15.09 17.98
CA GLY A 663 29.40 -14.65 19.19
C GLY A 663 27.88 -14.78 19.16
N GLY A 664 27.28 -15.09 18.00
CA GLY A 664 25.84 -15.31 17.83
C GLY A 664 24.96 -14.12 18.24
N ILE A 665 23.75 -14.41 18.74
CA ILE A 665 22.73 -13.40 19.05
C ILE A 665 23.21 -12.42 20.14
N ALA A 666 23.93 -12.89 21.15
CA ALA A 666 24.40 -12.05 22.24
C ALA A 666 25.41 -10.98 21.77
N ALA A 667 26.30 -11.32 20.84
CA ALA A 667 27.23 -10.36 20.24
C ALA A 667 26.48 -9.34 19.37
N MET A 668 25.45 -9.76 18.64
CA MET A 668 24.61 -8.86 17.85
C MET A 668 23.84 -7.86 18.73
N GLU A 669 23.27 -8.32 19.84
CA GLU A 669 22.60 -7.43 20.81
C GLU A 669 23.58 -6.39 21.39
N LEU A 670 24.83 -6.78 21.65
CA LEU A 670 25.87 -5.86 22.11
C LEU A 670 26.16 -4.79 21.06
N VAL A 671 26.31 -5.16 19.79
CA VAL A 671 26.51 -4.21 18.68
C VAL A 671 25.34 -3.23 18.57
N ALA A 672 24.10 -3.72 18.62
CA ALA A 672 22.91 -2.87 18.57
C ALA A 672 22.85 -1.87 19.73
N ARG A 673 23.20 -2.31 20.95
CA ARG A 673 23.25 -1.45 22.15
C ARG A 673 24.37 -0.42 22.05
N ASP A 674 25.54 -0.81 21.56
CA ASP A 674 26.67 0.10 21.37
C ASP A 674 26.34 1.19 20.35
N LEU A 675 25.76 0.81 19.20
CA LEU A 675 25.27 1.76 18.20
C LEU A 675 24.22 2.72 18.76
N LYS A 676 23.29 2.25 19.61
CA LYS A 676 22.34 3.15 20.30
C LYS A 676 23.06 4.12 21.23
N SER A 677 24.05 3.65 22.00
CA SER A 677 24.84 4.47 22.92
C SER A 677 25.67 5.55 22.22
N LEU A 678 26.08 5.28 20.97
CA LEU A 678 26.79 6.22 20.10
C LEU A 678 25.84 7.16 19.34
N GLY A 679 24.51 6.98 19.47
CA GLY A 679 23.49 7.76 18.78
C GLY A 679 23.41 7.45 17.28
N LEU A 680 23.76 6.22 16.90
CA LEU A 680 23.84 5.76 15.51
C LEU A 680 22.71 4.80 15.13
N TYR A 681 21.92 4.34 16.11
CA TYR A 681 20.86 3.36 15.90
C TYR A 681 19.65 3.60 16.80
N THR A 682 18.46 3.46 16.22
CA THR A 682 17.18 3.37 16.95
C THR A 682 16.32 2.30 16.31
N ALA A 683 15.63 1.50 17.12
CA ALA A 683 14.70 0.47 16.64
C ALA A 683 13.49 0.34 17.54
N ARG A 684 12.32 0.73 17.01
CA ARG A 684 11.04 0.73 17.73
C ARG A 684 10.02 -0.09 16.97
N ALA A 685 9.23 -0.88 17.67
CA ALA A 685 8.12 -1.63 17.11
C ALA A 685 6.78 -1.06 17.58
N LEU A 686 5.69 -1.41 16.90
CA LEU A 686 4.36 -1.17 17.43
C LEU A 686 4.15 -2.03 18.68
N SER A 687 3.41 -1.50 19.65
CA SER A 687 2.99 -2.27 20.82
C SER A 687 2.10 -3.44 20.42
N PHE A 688 2.30 -4.58 21.08
CA PHE A 688 1.40 -5.74 21.00
C PHE A 688 0.16 -5.60 21.90
N ALA A 689 -0.04 -4.45 22.54
CA ALA A 689 -1.24 -4.20 23.34
C ALA A 689 -2.51 -4.41 22.51
N GLY A 690 -3.38 -5.30 22.98
CA GLY A 690 -4.61 -5.69 22.28
C GLY A 690 -4.43 -6.73 21.17
N VAL A 691 -3.23 -7.31 21.01
CA VAL A 691 -2.98 -8.45 20.11
C VAL A 691 -3.10 -9.75 20.89
N GLU A 692 -4.01 -10.62 20.45
CA GLU A 692 -4.18 -11.98 20.98
C GLU A 692 -3.54 -12.98 20.01
N TYR A 693 -2.76 -13.91 20.54
CA TYR A 693 -2.13 -14.99 19.79
C TYR A 693 -2.68 -16.32 20.27
N GLU A 694 -3.11 -17.17 19.34
CA GLU A 694 -3.47 -18.56 19.59
C GLU A 694 -2.54 -19.45 18.75
N ILE A 695 -1.79 -20.32 19.41
CA ILE A 695 -0.97 -21.32 18.72
C ILE A 695 -1.88 -22.51 18.44
N LEU A 696 -2.24 -22.69 17.17
CA LEU A 696 -3.02 -23.84 16.74
C LEU A 696 -2.08 -25.01 16.47
N GLU A 697 -2.12 -26.02 17.33
CA GLU A 697 -1.40 -27.28 17.11
C GLU A 697 -2.18 -28.16 16.14
N HIS A 698 -1.58 -28.48 15.00
CA HIS A 698 -2.16 -29.40 14.03
C HIS A 698 -1.55 -30.79 14.21
N CYS A 699 -2.32 -31.71 14.79
CA CYS A 699 -1.92 -33.12 14.88
C CYS A 699 -1.95 -33.75 13.48
N LEU A 700 -0.80 -34.22 13.02
CA LEU A 700 -0.70 -34.96 11.76
C LEU A 700 -1.55 -36.24 11.84
N THR A 701 -2.26 -36.56 10.76
CA THR A 701 -2.98 -37.84 10.63
C THR A 701 -2.01 -39.01 10.46
N GLU A 702 -2.45 -40.25 10.72
CA GLU A 702 -1.60 -41.44 10.51
C GLU A 702 -1.07 -41.55 9.08
N ASP A 703 -1.89 -41.18 8.08
CA ASP A 703 -1.47 -41.14 6.68
C ASP A 703 -0.39 -40.07 6.45
N GLN A 704 -0.56 -38.87 7.02
CA GLN A 704 0.44 -37.79 6.92
C GLN A 704 1.75 -38.15 7.63
N ILE A 705 1.67 -38.79 8.81
CA ILE A 705 2.83 -39.30 9.54
C ILE A 705 3.56 -40.34 8.68
N THR A 706 2.82 -41.28 8.09
CA THR A 706 3.41 -42.33 7.23
C THR A 706 4.12 -41.72 6.01
N VAL A 707 3.50 -40.73 5.37
CA VAL A 707 4.11 -40.00 4.26
C VAL A 707 5.35 -39.24 4.74
N TYR A 708 5.25 -38.51 5.85
CA TYR A 708 6.36 -37.77 6.43
C TYR A 708 7.54 -38.69 6.78
N ASP A 709 7.28 -39.82 7.44
CA ASP A 709 8.29 -40.81 7.81
C ASP A 709 8.92 -41.48 6.59
N ALA A 710 8.15 -41.73 5.52
CA ALA A 710 8.69 -42.25 4.26
C ALA A 710 9.65 -41.23 3.61
N TYR A 711 9.29 -39.94 3.57
CA TYR A 711 10.17 -38.88 3.08
C TYR A 711 11.39 -38.68 3.99
N ALA A 712 11.21 -38.69 5.30
CA ALA A 712 12.29 -38.57 6.29
C ALA A 712 13.25 -39.77 6.21
N GLY A 713 12.74 -40.98 6.01
CA GLY A 713 13.51 -42.20 5.79
C GLY A 713 14.32 -42.14 4.49
N ALA A 714 13.68 -41.73 3.38
CA ALA A 714 14.38 -41.51 2.10
C ALA A 714 15.47 -40.44 2.23
N TRP A 715 15.18 -39.36 2.96
CA TRP A 715 16.15 -38.30 3.26
C TRP A 715 17.31 -38.80 4.13
N GLY A 716 17.03 -39.64 5.12
CA GLY A 716 18.02 -40.31 5.97
C GLY A 716 18.96 -41.19 5.16
N ILE A 717 18.43 -41.96 4.20
CA ILE A 717 19.23 -42.77 3.26
C ILE A 717 20.15 -41.88 2.41
N LEU A 718 19.63 -40.77 1.87
CA LEU A 718 20.42 -39.81 1.09
C LEU A 718 21.53 -39.16 1.95
N CYS A 719 21.22 -38.79 3.19
CA CYS A 719 22.18 -38.22 4.14
C CYS A 719 23.25 -39.24 4.56
N ALA A 720 22.89 -40.50 4.77
CA ALA A 720 23.83 -41.57 5.11
C ALA A 720 24.71 -41.97 3.90
N ALA A 721 24.16 -41.92 2.68
CA ALA A 721 24.89 -42.16 1.44
C ALA A 721 25.82 -41.01 1.03
N ARG A 722 25.77 -39.86 1.72
CA ARG A 722 26.55 -38.64 1.44
C ARG A 722 28.08 -38.86 1.46
N HIS A 723 28.55 -39.93 2.11
CA HIS A 723 29.98 -40.29 2.15
C HIS A 723 30.44 -41.17 0.98
N LYS A 724 29.52 -41.74 0.19
CA LYS A 724 29.81 -42.70 -0.91
C LYS A 724 29.66 -42.10 -2.31
N THR A 725 29.22 -40.85 -2.45
CA THR A 725 29.00 -40.19 -3.73
C THR A 725 30.26 -39.43 -4.15
N ALA A 726 30.83 -39.79 -5.32
CA ALA A 726 32.12 -39.25 -5.81
C ALA A 726 32.07 -37.75 -6.23
N TYR A 727 30.88 -37.14 -6.28
CA TYR A 727 30.68 -35.72 -6.53
C TYR A 727 29.97 -35.10 -5.32
N ARG A 728 30.76 -34.46 -4.47
CA ARG A 728 30.43 -34.14 -3.08
C ARG A 728 29.21 -33.22 -2.85
N GLU A 729 28.62 -32.57 -3.86
CA GLU A 729 27.56 -31.56 -3.62
C GLU A 729 26.40 -31.46 -4.64
N GLU A 730 26.46 -32.05 -5.84
CA GLU A 730 25.44 -31.77 -6.87
C GLU A 730 24.17 -32.64 -6.79
N ALA A 731 24.22 -33.85 -6.22
CA ALA A 731 23.13 -34.82 -6.37
C ALA A 731 21.95 -34.63 -5.40
N VAL A 732 22.18 -34.12 -4.19
CA VAL A 732 21.12 -34.07 -3.15
C VAL A 732 20.31 -32.78 -3.18
N MET A 733 20.83 -31.68 -3.76
CA MET A 733 20.18 -30.36 -3.67
C MET A 733 19.60 -29.81 -4.99
N ARG A 734 19.78 -30.47 -6.14
CA ARG A 734 19.20 -29.98 -7.42
C ARG A 734 17.69 -30.21 -7.56
N ARG A 735 17.01 -30.85 -6.60
CA ARG A 735 15.56 -31.14 -6.66
C ARG A 735 14.67 -30.38 -5.67
N ASN A 736 15.23 -29.44 -4.89
CA ASN A 736 14.43 -28.51 -4.06
C ASN A 736 14.16 -27.16 -4.77
N ALA A 737 14.45 -27.07 -6.07
CA ALA A 737 14.22 -25.88 -6.90
C ALA A 737 13.36 -26.17 -8.14
N ALA A 738 12.54 -27.22 -8.11
CA ALA A 738 11.49 -27.49 -9.09
C ALA A 738 10.14 -27.43 -8.39
#